data_AF-A0A7Y2MQC8-F1
#
_entry.id   AF-A0A7Y2MQC8-F1
#
_cell.length_a   1.000
_cell.length_b   1.000
_cell.length_c   1.000
_cell.angle_alpha   90.00
_cell.angle_beta   90.00
_cell.angle_gamma   90.00
#
_symmetry.space_group_name_H-M   'P 1'
#
loop_
_entity.id
_entity.type
_entity.pdbx_description
1 polymer ?
#
loop_
_entity_poly.entity_id
_entity_poly.type
_entity_poly.pdbx_seq_one_letter_code
_entity_poly.pdbx_strand_id
1 'polypeptide(L)'
;MKVKLVLVFWVFLMGFTLKGIFFSSVNTTIDDFFLPGSQPGQAGNLESPSKCDNCHGGYDNEVEPAFNWRGSMMSQAMRDPLFLATMTIANQDAPNSGDLCLRCHTPEGWLEGRSIPTDGSNLSSSDYEGITCDFCHKMVKPTTLGVNPYPSDPDYTSGTYNIDQAYLAGLSVIPPTSANGMYITDSDNAKRGPFTDADGNHQELYSPFHSESAICGTCHDVSNPVFSAITDGMGNIIDYEPNTMGAQSPDFNPHSMLPIERTYSEWTMSDYNSPTGVYSEVFGGNKDYVSSCQDCHMKDVTGYGCNKNPPLRSDLPLHDMTGGNTFIPKVLYSLYGDDVDTVALNAGMERARFMLRNAAELDINVNNEVVEVTVTNETGHKLPSGYPEGRRIWLQVEAWDSSGNYYVSGAYDTTTAILNHDTDIKVYETKPGISPGLAAALGLSSGPSFHFVLNDTIYKDNRIPPRGFTNANFEMIQAAPIGYSYSDGQYWDVTPYTLPFPPDAVRATLYYQSTSKEYIEFLRNENITDDWGQTMYDLWDAFGKSQPELMDSISWGVPIIDEDGDGYISLVDCNDLNAASYPGAPEIQDCLDNDCDGWTDEDFTSETEMVWTGCQETDDWNDPLNWNNNLVPTASHHVIIPSSTLGTFFPTIDGAVHIHSIKVESSGYLMIASGHSIELNNSTDPTIPAFDIHGVVENHGVVRINHSIHDGIRINPSATFTILGSVYVDSYTNYGIENWGNFQLISPGLIEITDQSDDSFINHSGSVLDIGGTLRINK
;
A
#
# COMPACT_ATOMS: atom_id res chain seq x y z
N MET A 1 58.14 -1.69 56.29
CA MET A 1 59.07 -1.81 55.14
C MET A 1 58.33 -1.27 53.92
N LYS A 2 58.98 -0.44 53.11
CA LYS A 2 58.39 0.58 52.22
C LYS A 2 57.88 0.01 50.86
N VAL A 3 56.75 0.56 50.36
CA VAL A 3 56.51 1.14 48.99
C VAL A 3 56.51 0.13 47.78
N LYS A 4 55.65 0.12 46.74
CA LYS A 4 54.59 0.97 46.14
C LYS A 4 53.74 0.14 45.12
N LEU A 5 52.56 0.68 44.82
CA LEU A 5 51.58 0.43 43.73
C LEU A 5 52.15 0.27 42.30
N VAL A 6 51.53 -0.58 41.44
CA VAL A 6 51.24 -0.37 40.00
C VAL A 6 50.03 -1.25 39.56
N LEU A 7 48.95 -0.63 39.07
CA LEU A 7 47.90 -1.24 38.23
C LEU A 7 48.39 -1.29 36.76
N VAL A 8 47.89 -2.23 35.93
CA VAL A 8 47.45 -2.01 34.52
C VAL A 8 47.11 -3.34 33.80
N PHE A 9 45.87 -3.38 33.30
CA PHE A 9 45.29 -4.07 32.12
C PHE A 9 45.51 -5.58 31.87
N TRP A 10 44.40 -6.33 31.94
CA TRP A 10 44.21 -7.60 31.23
C TRP A 10 43.21 -7.36 30.09
N VAL A 11 43.70 -7.43 28.85
CA VAL A 11 42.88 -7.60 27.64
C VAL A 11 42.54 -9.10 27.56
N PHE A 12 41.27 -9.46 27.77
CA PHE A 12 40.77 -10.80 27.43
C PHE A 12 40.38 -10.81 25.94
N LEU A 13 41.28 -11.32 25.10
CA LEU A 13 40.92 -11.87 23.79
C LEU A 13 40.27 -13.24 24.05
N MET A 14 38.93 -13.28 24.11
CA MET A 14 38.19 -14.52 23.90
C MET A 14 37.90 -14.63 22.40
N GLY A 15 38.74 -15.41 21.71
CA GLY A 15 38.41 -15.90 20.38
C GLY A 15 37.24 -16.88 20.50
N PHE A 16 36.08 -16.47 19.99
CA PHE A 16 35.00 -17.39 19.66
C PHE A 16 35.48 -18.28 18.52
N THR A 17 35.77 -19.54 18.80
CA THR A 17 35.87 -20.56 17.76
C THR A 17 34.44 -20.90 17.32
N LEU A 18 33.99 -20.32 16.21
CA LEU A 18 32.88 -20.83 15.40
C LEU A 18 33.21 -22.28 15.02
N LYS A 19 32.62 -23.25 15.75
CA LYS A 19 32.47 -24.60 15.23
C LYS A 19 31.26 -24.57 14.32
N GLY A 20 31.49 -24.29 13.03
CA GLY A 20 30.52 -24.60 11.99
C GLY A 20 30.26 -26.11 12.01
N ILE A 21 29.11 -26.51 12.53
CA ILE A 21 28.57 -27.84 12.29
C ILE A 21 28.01 -27.75 10.89
N PHE A 22 28.74 -28.26 9.89
CA PHE A 22 28.22 -28.39 8.54
C PHE A 22 27.05 -29.39 8.59
N PHE A 23 25.83 -28.87 8.50
CA PHE A 23 24.64 -29.68 8.28
C PHE A 23 24.66 -30.20 6.84
N SER A 24 24.29 -31.46 6.65
CA SER A 24 24.03 -32.02 5.33
C SER A 24 22.54 -31.93 5.05
N SER A 25 22.17 -31.35 3.91
CA SER A 25 20.79 -31.24 3.41
C SER A 25 19.99 -32.55 3.54
N VAL A 26 18.67 -32.44 3.72
CA VAL A 26 17.75 -33.59 3.61
C VAL A 26 17.69 -34.01 2.13
N ASN A 27 17.79 -35.31 1.82
CA ASN A 27 17.87 -35.79 0.44
C ASN A 27 16.49 -35.89 -0.25
N THR A 28 15.79 -34.77 -0.39
CA THR A 28 14.53 -34.67 -1.16
C THR A 28 14.76 -34.73 -2.66
N THR A 29 13.74 -35.16 -3.40
CA THR A 29 13.63 -35.12 -4.86
C THR A 29 12.45 -34.24 -5.27
N ILE A 30 12.29 -34.02 -6.57
CA ILE A 30 11.12 -33.29 -7.11
C ILE A 30 9.79 -33.99 -6.78
N ASP A 31 9.79 -35.31 -6.60
CA ASP A 31 8.58 -36.07 -6.30
C ASP A 31 8.05 -35.78 -4.88
N ASP A 32 8.93 -35.43 -3.93
CA ASP A 32 8.54 -35.02 -2.57
C ASP A 32 7.70 -33.73 -2.58
N PHE A 33 7.89 -32.88 -3.59
CA PHE A 33 7.19 -31.60 -3.77
C PHE A 33 6.13 -31.62 -4.87
N PHE A 34 5.88 -32.78 -5.49
CA PHE A 34 4.90 -32.91 -6.56
C PHE A 34 3.48 -32.60 -6.06
N LEU A 35 2.75 -31.81 -6.84
CA LEU A 35 1.38 -31.41 -6.56
C LEU A 35 0.51 -31.44 -7.84
N PRO A 36 -0.78 -31.84 -7.73
CA PRO A 36 -1.68 -32.02 -8.87
C PRO A 36 -2.13 -30.69 -9.50
N GLY A 37 -2.82 -30.78 -10.64
CA GLY A 37 -3.21 -29.64 -11.47
C GLY A 37 -2.50 -29.65 -12.83
N SER A 38 -2.53 -28.52 -13.52
CA SER A 38 -1.73 -28.34 -14.73
C SER A 38 -0.24 -28.50 -14.40
N GLN A 39 0.47 -29.24 -15.23
CA GLN A 39 1.91 -29.51 -15.13
C GLN A 39 2.69 -28.76 -16.21
N PRO A 40 4.02 -28.68 -16.13
CA PRO A 40 4.84 -28.03 -17.15
C PRO A 40 4.52 -28.53 -18.56
N GLY A 41 4.33 -27.59 -19.50
CA GLY A 41 3.96 -27.83 -20.89
C GLY A 41 2.45 -28.02 -21.14
N GLN A 42 1.59 -27.93 -20.11
CA GLN A 42 0.15 -28.15 -20.26
C GLN A 42 -0.68 -26.86 -20.39
N ALA A 43 -0.17 -25.69 -19.98
CA ALA A 43 -0.92 -24.42 -19.99
C ALA A 43 -0.90 -23.66 -21.33
N GLY A 44 -0.42 -24.30 -22.40
CA GLY A 44 -0.28 -23.64 -23.71
C GLY A 44 0.72 -22.49 -23.66
N ASN A 45 0.45 -21.42 -24.42
CA ASN A 45 1.25 -20.20 -24.37
C ASN A 45 0.67 -19.25 -23.31
N LEU A 46 1.53 -18.73 -22.42
CA LEU A 46 1.18 -17.62 -21.56
C LEU A 46 1.67 -16.31 -22.18
N GLU A 47 0.81 -15.30 -22.17
CA GLU A 47 1.07 -14.01 -22.79
C GLU A 47 1.60 -13.00 -21.77
N SER A 48 2.69 -12.30 -22.13
CA SER A 48 3.21 -11.21 -21.30
C SER A 48 2.13 -10.16 -21.04
N PRO A 49 2.02 -9.66 -19.79
CA PRO A 49 1.17 -8.53 -19.40
C PRO A 49 1.24 -7.33 -20.35
N SER A 50 2.38 -7.06 -20.97
CA SER A 50 2.54 -5.99 -21.98
C SER A 50 1.53 -6.07 -23.15
N LYS A 51 1.01 -7.26 -23.47
CA LYS A 51 -0.09 -7.40 -24.45
C LYS A 51 -1.41 -6.89 -23.90
N CYS A 52 -1.70 -7.16 -22.62
CA CYS A 52 -2.89 -6.71 -21.91
C CYS A 52 -2.88 -5.18 -21.73
N ASP A 53 -1.72 -4.60 -21.43
CA ASP A 53 -1.53 -3.16 -21.18
C ASP A 53 -2.03 -2.28 -22.33
N ASN A 54 -1.99 -2.77 -23.58
CA ASN A 54 -2.48 -2.03 -24.75
C ASN A 54 -3.96 -1.60 -24.63
N CYS A 55 -4.75 -2.33 -23.84
CA CYS A 55 -6.15 -2.05 -23.59
C CYS A 55 -6.43 -1.81 -22.10
N HIS A 56 -5.74 -2.51 -21.20
CA HIS A 56 -5.97 -2.51 -19.76
C HIS A 56 -5.00 -1.62 -18.96
N GLY A 57 -4.23 -0.75 -19.65
CA GLY A 57 -3.36 0.25 -19.04
C GLY A 57 -3.28 1.56 -19.83
N GLY A 58 -2.68 2.58 -19.20
CA GLY A 58 -2.38 3.89 -19.77
C GLY A 58 -3.58 4.79 -20.06
N TYR A 59 -4.72 4.60 -19.40
CA TYR A 59 -5.92 5.41 -19.55
C TYR A 59 -6.45 6.03 -18.25
N ASP A 60 -6.31 5.37 -17.10
CA ASP A 60 -6.76 5.87 -15.81
C ASP A 60 -6.10 5.12 -14.65
N ASN A 61 -5.04 5.69 -14.08
CA ASN A 61 -4.25 5.03 -13.02
C ASN A 61 -5.05 4.74 -11.73
N GLU A 62 -6.19 5.42 -11.50
CA GLU A 62 -6.99 5.20 -10.30
C GLU A 62 -7.80 3.90 -10.37
N VAL A 63 -8.16 3.44 -11.57
CA VAL A 63 -9.04 2.28 -11.75
C VAL A 63 -8.48 1.20 -12.68
N GLU A 64 -7.49 1.52 -13.52
CA GLU A 64 -7.04 0.58 -14.53
C GLU A 64 -6.29 -0.63 -13.94
N PRO A 65 -6.46 -1.83 -14.52
CA PRO A 65 -5.81 -3.03 -14.00
C PRO A 65 -4.29 -2.99 -14.01
N ALA A 66 -3.66 -2.53 -15.11
CA ALA A 66 -2.22 -2.67 -15.31
C ALA A 66 -1.41 -1.89 -14.26
N PHE A 67 -1.72 -0.60 -14.06
CA PHE A 67 -1.02 0.25 -13.08
C PHE A 67 -1.17 -0.31 -11.66
N ASN A 68 -2.38 -0.69 -11.26
CA ASN A 68 -2.64 -1.20 -9.92
C ASN A 68 -1.95 -2.54 -9.66
N TRP A 69 -2.00 -3.47 -10.63
CA TRP A 69 -1.30 -4.74 -10.55
C TRP A 69 0.23 -4.56 -10.48
N ARG A 70 0.81 -3.67 -11.29
CA ARG A 70 2.26 -3.38 -11.28
C ARG A 70 2.76 -2.83 -9.95
N GLY A 71 1.91 -2.14 -9.21
CA GLY A 71 2.21 -1.67 -7.86
C GLY A 71 2.10 -2.73 -6.76
N SER A 72 1.46 -3.87 -7.05
CA SER A 72 1.24 -4.94 -6.09
C SER A 72 2.40 -5.94 -6.06
N MET A 73 2.54 -6.68 -4.95
CA MET A 73 3.52 -7.76 -4.87
C MET A 73 3.21 -8.94 -5.79
N MET A 74 2.00 -9.05 -6.36
CA MET A 74 1.67 -10.08 -7.36
C MET A 74 2.57 -9.96 -8.60
N SER A 75 2.74 -8.73 -9.11
CA SER A 75 3.61 -8.44 -10.25
C SER A 75 5.11 -8.51 -9.94
N GLN A 76 5.45 -8.61 -8.65
CA GLN A 76 6.82 -8.56 -8.13
C GLN A 76 7.22 -9.86 -7.41
N ALA A 77 6.37 -10.88 -7.44
CA ALA A 77 6.51 -12.07 -6.60
C ALA A 77 7.85 -12.80 -6.80
N MET A 78 8.37 -12.81 -8.03
CA MET A 78 9.67 -13.40 -8.38
C MET A 78 10.84 -12.39 -8.33
N ARG A 79 10.55 -11.09 -8.25
CA ARG A 79 11.57 -10.03 -8.05
C ARG A 79 11.93 -9.83 -6.59
N ASP A 80 11.13 -10.32 -5.66
CA ASP A 80 11.31 -10.12 -4.22
C ASP A 80 12.64 -10.73 -3.70
N PRO A 81 13.63 -9.92 -3.28
CA PRO A 81 14.91 -10.41 -2.78
C PRO A 81 14.80 -11.13 -1.42
N LEU A 82 13.76 -10.85 -0.63
CA LEU A 82 13.52 -11.57 0.62
C LEU A 82 13.10 -13.00 0.31
N PHE A 83 12.16 -13.15 -0.63
CA PHE A 83 11.76 -14.46 -1.16
C PHE A 83 12.94 -15.24 -1.73
N LEU A 84 13.79 -14.60 -2.55
CA LEU A 84 14.95 -15.25 -3.16
C LEU A 84 15.93 -15.77 -2.10
N ALA A 85 16.25 -14.97 -1.08
CA ALA A 85 17.09 -15.40 0.03
C ALA A 85 16.50 -16.57 0.83
N THR A 86 15.19 -16.55 1.08
CA THR A 86 14.46 -17.65 1.72
C THR A 86 14.50 -18.92 0.88
N MET A 87 14.21 -18.81 -0.43
CA MET A 87 14.21 -19.94 -1.36
C MET A 87 15.60 -20.57 -1.49
N THR A 88 16.67 -19.76 -1.44
CA THR A 88 18.04 -20.28 -1.39
C THR A 88 18.22 -21.20 -0.18
N ILE A 89 17.90 -20.73 1.04
CA ILE A 89 18.05 -21.55 2.24
C ILE A 89 17.13 -22.78 2.19
N ALA A 90 15.90 -22.65 1.70
CA ALA A 90 15.00 -23.78 1.50
C ALA A 90 15.62 -24.87 0.60
N ASN A 91 16.22 -24.49 -0.55
CA ASN A 91 16.89 -25.44 -1.44
C ASN A 91 18.20 -26.00 -0.85
N GLN A 92 18.89 -25.24 0.01
CA GLN A 92 20.03 -25.74 0.78
C GLN A 92 19.60 -26.81 1.79
N ASP A 93 18.49 -26.57 2.49
CA ASP A 93 17.98 -27.45 3.54
C ASP A 93 17.36 -28.73 2.96
N ALA A 94 16.58 -28.60 1.89
CA ALA A 94 15.90 -29.67 1.18
C ALA A 94 15.95 -29.40 -0.34
N PRO A 95 16.86 -30.01 -1.11
CA PRO A 95 16.99 -29.81 -2.54
C PRO A 95 15.68 -30.10 -3.27
N ASN A 96 15.36 -29.33 -4.30
CA ASN A 96 14.10 -29.37 -5.05
C ASN A 96 12.89 -28.71 -4.36
N SER A 97 13.02 -28.24 -3.10
CA SER A 97 11.93 -27.56 -2.40
C SER A 97 11.49 -26.26 -3.06
N GLY A 98 12.39 -25.58 -3.77
CA GLY A 98 12.05 -24.40 -4.55
C GLY A 98 10.99 -24.64 -5.63
N ASP A 99 10.71 -25.89 -6.02
CA ASP A 99 9.60 -26.18 -6.95
C ASP A 99 8.24 -25.74 -6.37
N LEU A 100 8.01 -25.99 -5.08
CA LEU A 100 6.82 -25.52 -4.36
C LEU A 100 6.72 -23.99 -4.39
N CYS A 101 7.86 -23.31 -4.20
CA CYS A 101 7.97 -21.86 -4.17
C CYS A 101 7.66 -21.24 -5.54
N LEU A 102 8.37 -21.69 -6.58
CA LEU A 102 8.28 -21.16 -7.94
C LEU A 102 6.90 -21.37 -8.55
N ARG A 103 6.18 -22.42 -8.14
CA ARG A 103 4.82 -22.67 -8.58
C ARG A 103 3.88 -21.50 -8.31
N CYS A 104 4.01 -20.85 -7.14
CA CYS A 104 3.22 -19.67 -6.77
C CYS A 104 3.91 -18.36 -7.11
N HIS A 105 5.24 -18.28 -7.12
CA HIS A 105 5.94 -16.99 -7.32
C HIS A 105 6.23 -16.67 -8.79
N THR A 106 6.27 -17.67 -9.67
CA THR A 106 6.40 -17.50 -11.13
C THR A 106 5.65 -18.60 -11.89
N PRO A 107 4.30 -18.59 -11.88
CA PRO A 107 3.52 -19.63 -12.51
C PRO A 107 3.81 -19.80 -14.00
N GLU A 108 4.13 -18.72 -14.72
CA GLU A 108 4.55 -18.78 -16.12
C GLU A 108 5.85 -19.58 -16.27
N GLY A 109 6.89 -19.21 -15.53
CA GLY A 109 8.18 -19.91 -15.57
C GLY A 109 8.05 -21.38 -15.18
N TRP A 110 7.22 -21.68 -14.17
CA TRP A 110 6.95 -23.05 -13.74
C TRP A 110 6.18 -23.84 -14.81
N LEU A 111 5.07 -23.31 -15.32
CA LEU A 111 4.23 -23.95 -16.34
C LEU A 111 4.95 -24.15 -17.67
N GLU A 112 5.97 -23.35 -17.98
CA GLU A 112 6.80 -23.52 -19.18
C GLU A 112 8.05 -24.38 -18.94
N GLY A 113 8.20 -24.97 -17.75
CA GLY A 113 9.26 -25.92 -17.41
C GLY A 113 10.62 -25.28 -17.14
N ARG A 114 10.65 -23.99 -16.81
CA ARG A 114 11.85 -23.23 -16.43
C ARG A 114 12.12 -23.20 -14.93
N SER A 115 11.30 -23.87 -14.13
CA SER A 115 11.54 -24.09 -12.69
C SER A 115 12.58 -25.17 -12.38
N ILE A 116 13.24 -25.75 -13.38
CA ILE A 116 14.34 -26.70 -13.19
C ILE A 116 15.61 -26.11 -13.79
N PRO A 117 16.68 -25.86 -13.01
CA PRO A 117 16.79 -26.12 -11.57
C PRO A 117 15.85 -25.28 -10.70
N THR A 118 15.48 -25.81 -9.52
CA THR A 118 14.49 -25.23 -8.59
C THR A 118 14.99 -24.01 -7.81
N ASP A 119 16.15 -23.49 -8.18
CA ASP A 119 16.71 -22.22 -7.71
C ASP A 119 16.27 -21.03 -8.57
N GLY A 120 15.51 -21.27 -9.66
CA GLY A 120 15.07 -20.22 -10.58
C GLY A 120 16.13 -19.75 -11.58
N SER A 121 17.29 -20.40 -11.64
CA SER A 121 18.40 -20.01 -12.54
C SER A 121 18.08 -20.12 -14.03
N ASN A 122 17.05 -20.89 -14.40
CA ASN A 122 16.58 -21.04 -15.79
C ASN A 122 15.42 -20.11 -16.17
N LEU A 123 14.98 -19.25 -15.25
CA LEU A 123 13.93 -18.27 -15.54
C LEU A 123 14.42 -17.23 -16.55
N SER A 124 13.52 -16.84 -17.44
CA SER A 124 13.66 -15.77 -18.42
C SER A 124 13.18 -14.44 -17.84
N SER A 125 13.40 -13.33 -18.56
CA SER A 125 12.99 -12.01 -18.08
C SER A 125 11.48 -11.85 -17.87
N SER A 126 10.63 -12.52 -18.67
CA SER A 126 9.17 -12.44 -18.48
C SER A 126 8.69 -13.14 -17.21
N ASP A 127 9.41 -14.17 -16.76
CA ASP A 127 9.05 -14.93 -15.56
C ASP A 127 9.18 -14.10 -14.27
N TYR A 128 9.96 -13.01 -14.33
CA TYR A 128 10.08 -12.05 -13.22
C TYR A 128 8.85 -11.13 -13.10
N GLU A 129 7.91 -11.15 -14.05
CA GLU A 129 6.61 -10.48 -13.93
C GLU A 129 5.66 -11.19 -12.94
N GLY A 130 6.09 -12.32 -12.34
CA GLY A 130 5.41 -12.94 -11.20
C GLY A 130 4.07 -13.56 -11.54
N ILE A 131 3.03 -13.18 -10.80
CA ILE A 131 1.63 -13.57 -11.05
C ILE A 131 1.06 -12.68 -12.15
N THR A 132 1.00 -13.19 -13.38
CA THR A 132 0.58 -12.41 -14.55
C THR A 132 -0.93 -12.43 -14.78
N CYS A 133 -1.42 -11.44 -15.55
CA CYS A 133 -2.82 -11.36 -15.96
C CYS A 133 -3.29 -12.67 -16.61
N ASP A 134 -2.49 -13.20 -17.53
CA ASP A 134 -2.87 -14.37 -18.31
C ASP A 134 -2.92 -15.64 -17.45
N PHE A 135 -2.03 -15.78 -16.46
CA PHE A 135 -2.09 -16.88 -15.51
C PHE A 135 -3.41 -16.89 -14.74
N CYS A 136 -3.77 -15.77 -14.08
CA CYS A 136 -5.00 -15.68 -13.30
C CYS A 136 -6.24 -15.86 -14.18
N HIS A 137 -6.29 -15.15 -15.30
CA HIS A 137 -7.45 -15.17 -16.21
C HIS A 137 -7.53 -16.44 -17.06
N LYS A 138 -6.59 -17.38 -16.98
CA LYS A 138 -6.73 -18.71 -17.59
C LYS A 138 -7.02 -19.81 -16.56
N MET A 139 -7.17 -19.46 -15.28
CA MET A 139 -7.45 -20.45 -14.24
C MET A 139 -8.85 -21.06 -14.38
N VAL A 140 -8.92 -22.37 -14.19
CA VAL A 140 -10.15 -23.17 -14.19
C VAL A 140 -10.39 -23.71 -12.79
N LYS A 141 -11.63 -23.66 -12.32
CA LYS A 141 -12.03 -24.22 -11.03
C LYS A 141 -11.68 -25.72 -10.96
N PRO A 142 -10.90 -26.18 -9.97
CA PRO A 142 -10.78 -27.60 -9.71
C PRO A 142 -12.14 -28.20 -9.32
N THR A 143 -12.63 -29.17 -10.10
CA THR A 143 -13.88 -29.88 -9.83
C THR A 143 -13.82 -31.30 -10.38
N THR A 144 -14.55 -32.21 -9.73
CA THR A 144 -14.70 -33.60 -10.18
C THR A 144 -15.31 -33.66 -11.58
N LEU A 145 -14.79 -34.55 -12.44
CA LEU A 145 -15.34 -34.76 -13.77
C LEU A 145 -16.82 -35.15 -13.74
N GLY A 146 -17.61 -34.50 -14.59
CA GLY A 146 -19.06 -34.67 -14.68
C GLY A 146 -19.85 -33.91 -13.60
N VAL A 147 -19.17 -33.16 -12.71
CA VAL A 147 -19.83 -32.34 -11.68
C VAL A 147 -19.74 -30.87 -12.07
N ASN A 148 -20.91 -30.25 -12.25
CA ASN A 148 -21.00 -28.80 -12.42
C ASN A 148 -20.83 -28.11 -11.06
N PRO A 149 -19.75 -27.33 -10.86
CA PRO A 149 -19.52 -26.63 -9.59
C PRO A 149 -20.53 -25.48 -9.36
N TYR A 150 -21.19 -24.99 -10.42
CA TYR A 150 -22.13 -23.87 -10.38
C TYR A 150 -23.49 -24.26 -10.99
N PRO A 151 -24.20 -25.26 -10.43
CA PRO A 151 -25.43 -25.78 -11.04
C PRO A 151 -26.60 -24.79 -11.01
N SER A 152 -26.52 -23.75 -10.18
CA SER A 152 -27.49 -22.65 -10.10
C SER A 152 -27.21 -21.50 -11.07
N ASP A 153 -26.06 -21.52 -11.77
CA ASP A 153 -25.65 -20.48 -12.69
C ASP A 153 -25.93 -20.89 -14.15
N PRO A 154 -26.96 -20.34 -14.81
CA PRO A 154 -27.33 -20.75 -16.16
C PRO A 154 -26.32 -20.34 -17.24
N ASP A 155 -25.62 -19.22 -17.06
CA ASP A 155 -24.68 -18.69 -18.05
C ASP A 155 -23.40 -19.53 -18.05
N TYR A 156 -22.88 -19.87 -16.87
CA TYR A 156 -21.78 -20.82 -16.75
C TYR A 156 -22.18 -22.22 -17.24
N THR A 157 -23.34 -22.72 -16.81
CA THR A 157 -23.79 -24.09 -17.12
C THR A 157 -23.97 -24.32 -18.62
N SER A 158 -24.49 -23.34 -19.35
CA SER A 158 -24.75 -23.46 -20.79
C SER A 158 -23.56 -23.03 -21.66
N GLY A 159 -22.70 -22.15 -21.15
CA GLY A 159 -21.49 -21.66 -21.82
C GLY A 159 -20.24 -22.44 -21.40
N THR A 160 -19.56 -21.94 -20.37
CA THR A 160 -18.19 -22.32 -20.00
C THR A 160 -18.04 -23.75 -19.46
N TYR A 161 -19.07 -24.31 -18.81
CA TYR A 161 -18.99 -25.61 -18.14
C TYR A 161 -18.45 -26.74 -19.04
N ASN A 162 -18.94 -26.88 -20.27
CA ASN A 162 -18.49 -27.96 -21.15
C ASN A 162 -17.03 -27.78 -21.61
N ILE A 163 -16.55 -26.54 -21.70
CA ILE A 163 -15.17 -26.21 -22.05
C ILE A 163 -14.26 -26.60 -20.88
N ASP A 164 -14.61 -26.19 -19.67
CA ASP A 164 -13.86 -26.53 -18.46
C ASP A 164 -13.79 -28.06 -18.26
N GLN A 165 -14.91 -28.78 -18.41
CA GLN A 165 -14.94 -30.25 -18.29
C GLN A 165 -14.08 -30.95 -19.35
N ALA A 166 -14.04 -30.43 -20.57
CA ALA A 166 -13.19 -30.97 -21.62
C ALA A 166 -11.70 -30.81 -21.27
N TYR A 167 -11.32 -29.67 -20.70
CA TYR A 167 -9.96 -29.44 -20.24
C TYR A 167 -9.58 -30.33 -19.04
N LEU A 168 -10.45 -30.40 -18.02
CA LEU A 168 -10.26 -31.24 -16.83
C LEU A 168 -10.06 -32.72 -17.19
N ALA A 169 -10.73 -33.21 -18.24
CA ALA A 169 -10.61 -34.59 -18.70
C ALA A 169 -9.22 -34.93 -19.26
N GLY A 170 -8.41 -33.92 -19.59
CA GLY A 170 -7.04 -34.07 -20.06
C GLY A 170 -5.99 -34.11 -18.95
N LEU A 171 -6.34 -33.81 -17.69
CA LEU A 171 -5.41 -33.76 -16.58
C LEU A 171 -5.13 -35.15 -16.00
N SER A 172 -3.89 -35.37 -15.55
CA SER A 172 -3.49 -36.61 -14.87
C SER A 172 -4.17 -36.75 -13.50
N VAL A 173 -4.16 -35.67 -12.72
CA VAL A 173 -4.77 -35.59 -11.39
C VAL A 173 -5.39 -34.20 -11.25
N ILE A 174 -6.69 -34.17 -10.96
CA ILE A 174 -7.41 -32.93 -10.67
C ILE A 174 -7.17 -32.57 -9.20
N PRO A 175 -6.77 -31.34 -8.88
CA PRO A 175 -6.61 -30.90 -7.49
C PRO A 175 -7.87 -31.14 -6.66
N PRO A 176 -7.75 -31.62 -5.41
CA PRO A 176 -8.89 -31.83 -4.55
C PRO A 176 -9.47 -30.51 -4.01
N THR A 177 -8.67 -29.44 -3.98
CA THR A 177 -9.05 -28.12 -3.47
C THR A 177 -8.09 -27.04 -4.00
N SER A 178 -8.45 -25.78 -3.82
CA SER A 178 -7.58 -24.62 -4.06
C SER A 178 -6.60 -24.45 -2.90
N ALA A 179 -5.34 -24.89 -3.09
CA ALA A 179 -4.23 -24.76 -2.13
C ALA A 179 -2.90 -25.12 -2.81
N ASN A 180 -1.75 -24.85 -2.18
CA ASN A 180 -0.41 -25.32 -2.59
C ASN A 180 -0.02 -25.03 -4.06
N GLY A 181 -0.52 -23.94 -4.64
CA GLY A 181 -0.35 -23.65 -6.05
C GLY A 181 -1.00 -24.69 -6.97
N MET A 182 -1.93 -25.52 -6.49
CA MET A 182 -2.64 -26.56 -7.27
C MET A 182 -3.66 -25.95 -8.24
N TYR A 183 -3.17 -25.13 -9.16
CA TYR A 183 -3.97 -24.52 -10.22
C TYR A 183 -4.17 -25.44 -11.40
N ILE A 184 -5.23 -25.12 -12.14
CA ILE A 184 -5.50 -25.63 -13.48
C ILE A 184 -5.52 -24.40 -14.38
N THR A 185 -4.61 -24.34 -15.34
CA THR A 185 -4.49 -23.20 -16.27
C THR A 185 -4.77 -23.73 -17.67
N ASP A 186 -5.83 -23.25 -18.30
CA ASP A 186 -6.28 -23.68 -19.62
C ASP A 186 -5.18 -23.50 -20.68
N SER A 187 -5.07 -24.42 -21.64
CA SER A 187 -4.13 -24.30 -22.75
C SER A 187 -4.60 -23.34 -23.83
N ASP A 188 -5.90 -23.08 -23.91
CA ASP A 188 -6.48 -22.15 -24.87
C ASP A 188 -6.24 -20.68 -24.44
N ASN A 189 -6.35 -19.75 -25.39
CA ASN A 189 -6.07 -18.33 -25.17
C ASN A 189 -7.24 -17.55 -24.55
N ALA A 190 -8.40 -18.19 -24.36
CA ALA A 190 -9.59 -17.53 -23.85
C ALA A 190 -9.39 -17.09 -22.39
N LYS A 191 -9.71 -15.82 -22.12
CA LYS A 191 -9.63 -15.23 -20.77
C LYS A 191 -10.94 -15.43 -20.04
N ARG A 192 -10.88 -15.79 -18.77
CA ARG A 192 -12.02 -15.98 -17.88
C ARG A 192 -12.20 -14.76 -17.00
N GLY A 193 -13.45 -14.41 -16.70
CA GLY A 193 -13.75 -13.27 -15.85
C GLY A 193 -15.16 -13.32 -15.26
N PRO A 194 -15.47 -12.41 -14.33
CA PRO A 194 -16.69 -12.44 -13.53
C PRO A 194 -17.91 -11.84 -14.23
N PHE A 195 -17.79 -11.39 -15.49
CA PHE A 195 -18.85 -10.69 -16.20
C PHE A 195 -19.40 -11.50 -17.37
N THR A 196 -20.72 -11.62 -17.43
CA THR A 196 -21.44 -12.31 -18.53
C THR A 196 -21.59 -11.42 -19.77
N ASP A 197 -21.41 -10.11 -19.61
CA ASP A 197 -21.53 -9.08 -20.64
C ASP A 197 -20.18 -8.41 -20.96
N ALA A 198 -19.07 -9.11 -20.72
CA ALA A 198 -17.77 -8.69 -21.21
C ALA A 198 -17.79 -8.62 -22.76
N ASP A 199 -17.23 -7.54 -23.32
CA ASP A 199 -17.11 -7.32 -24.77
C ASP A 199 -15.64 -7.01 -25.08
N GLY A 200 -14.85 -8.07 -25.30
CA GLY A 200 -13.40 -7.99 -25.46
C GLY A 200 -12.95 -8.07 -26.92
N ASN A 201 -11.79 -7.48 -27.24
CA ASN A 201 -11.11 -7.70 -28.52
C ASN A 201 -10.29 -9.03 -28.54
N HIS A 202 -10.57 -9.94 -27.60
CA HIS A 202 -9.97 -11.26 -27.47
C HIS A 202 -11.03 -12.23 -26.94
N GLN A 203 -10.81 -13.54 -27.09
CA GLN A 203 -11.75 -14.56 -26.60
C GLN A 203 -11.93 -14.47 -25.09
N GLU A 204 -13.19 -14.53 -24.67
CA GLU A 204 -13.65 -14.41 -23.29
C GLU A 204 -14.59 -15.54 -22.89
N LEU A 205 -14.54 -15.93 -21.61
CA LEU A 205 -15.41 -16.93 -20.98
C LEU A 205 -15.90 -16.40 -19.63
N TYR A 206 -17.20 -16.49 -19.39
CA TYR A 206 -17.74 -16.18 -18.07
C TYR A 206 -17.34 -17.26 -17.06
N SER A 207 -16.90 -16.85 -15.86
CA SER A 207 -16.43 -17.76 -14.81
C SER A 207 -16.75 -17.23 -13.42
N PRO A 208 -17.71 -17.88 -12.70
CA PRO A 208 -17.98 -17.56 -11.30
C PRO A 208 -16.75 -17.73 -10.39
N PHE A 209 -15.81 -18.61 -10.75
CA PHE A 209 -14.57 -18.82 -9.99
C PHE A 209 -13.76 -17.53 -9.82
N HIS A 210 -13.82 -16.60 -10.78
CA HIS A 210 -13.11 -15.32 -10.72
C HIS A 210 -13.75 -14.32 -9.73
N SER A 211 -14.91 -14.66 -9.15
CA SER A 211 -15.55 -13.95 -8.05
C SER A 211 -15.45 -14.69 -6.71
N GLU A 212 -14.84 -15.87 -6.66
CA GLU A 212 -14.72 -16.66 -5.43
C GLU A 212 -13.36 -16.49 -4.75
N SER A 213 -13.32 -16.37 -3.43
CA SER A 213 -12.08 -16.41 -2.63
C SER A 213 -11.20 -17.64 -2.90
N ALA A 214 -11.80 -18.74 -3.37
CA ALA A 214 -11.10 -19.96 -3.72
C ALA A 214 -10.06 -19.77 -4.85
N ILE A 215 -10.17 -18.74 -5.69
CA ILE A 215 -9.12 -18.44 -6.67
C ILE A 215 -7.82 -18.01 -5.96
N CYS A 216 -7.95 -17.15 -4.94
CA CYS A 216 -6.85 -16.68 -4.09
C CYS A 216 -6.28 -17.82 -3.23
N GLY A 217 -7.17 -18.69 -2.71
CA GLY A 217 -6.80 -19.86 -1.91
C GLY A 217 -5.81 -20.80 -2.60
N THR A 218 -5.77 -20.79 -3.94
CA THR A 218 -4.79 -21.55 -4.73
C THR A 218 -3.36 -21.30 -4.28
N CYS A 219 -2.99 -20.05 -3.98
CA CYS A 219 -1.66 -19.69 -3.50
C CYS A 219 -1.62 -19.27 -2.02
N HIS A 220 -2.78 -18.95 -1.42
CA HIS A 220 -2.90 -18.44 -0.03
C HIS A 220 -3.42 -19.48 0.98
N ASP A 221 -3.29 -20.76 0.67
CA ASP A 221 -3.44 -21.88 1.60
C ASP A 221 -2.29 -22.85 1.34
N VAL A 222 -1.27 -22.85 2.19
CA VAL A 222 0.02 -23.49 1.89
C VAL A 222 0.38 -24.49 2.99
N SER A 223 0.71 -25.71 2.58
CA SER A 223 1.19 -26.80 3.41
C SER A 223 2.45 -27.40 2.82
N ASN A 224 3.32 -27.92 3.67
CA ASN A 224 4.50 -28.66 3.25
C ASN A 224 4.10 -30.10 2.85
N PRO A 225 4.17 -30.49 1.56
CA PRO A 225 3.74 -31.81 1.10
C PRO A 225 4.67 -32.96 1.54
N VAL A 226 5.87 -32.63 2.05
CA VAL A 226 6.84 -33.61 2.55
C VAL A 226 6.38 -34.25 3.85
N PHE A 227 5.48 -33.61 4.60
CA PHE A 227 4.98 -34.10 5.87
C PHE A 227 3.53 -34.55 5.77
N SER A 228 3.18 -35.56 6.57
CA SER A 228 1.80 -35.99 6.79
C SER A 228 1.45 -35.99 8.27
N ALA A 229 0.19 -35.64 8.55
CA ALA A 229 -0.35 -35.59 9.89
C ALA A 229 -0.45 -37.00 10.49
N ILE A 230 0.00 -37.15 11.74
CA ILE A 230 -0.23 -38.31 12.58
C ILE A 230 -1.51 -38.06 13.37
N THR A 231 -2.47 -38.98 13.26
CA THR A 231 -3.74 -38.89 14.00
C THR A 231 -3.83 -39.92 15.12
N ASP A 232 -4.50 -39.55 16.21
CA ASP A 232 -4.90 -40.49 17.26
C ASP A 232 -6.04 -41.43 16.80
N GLY A 233 -6.47 -42.35 17.66
CA GLY A 233 -7.55 -43.29 17.36
C GLY A 233 -8.94 -42.64 17.20
N MET A 234 -9.07 -41.34 17.43
CA MET A 234 -10.28 -40.53 17.24
C MET A 234 -10.18 -39.63 15.99
N GLY A 235 -9.03 -39.63 15.31
CA GLY A 235 -8.78 -38.82 14.11
C GLY A 235 -8.23 -37.43 14.41
N ASN A 236 -7.88 -37.10 15.66
CA ASN A 236 -7.28 -35.80 15.99
C ASN A 236 -5.80 -35.81 15.60
N ILE A 237 -5.33 -34.73 14.98
CA ILE A 237 -3.90 -34.57 14.64
C ILE A 237 -3.11 -34.36 15.94
N ILE A 238 -2.09 -35.19 16.16
CA ILE A 238 -1.25 -35.17 17.35
C ILE A 238 0.22 -34.87 17.07
N ASP A 239 0.67 -35.05 15.82
CA ASP A 239 2.04 -34.78 15.38
C ASP A 239 2.11 -34.77 13.84
N TYR A 240 3.28 -34.55 13.27
CA TYR A 240 3.57 -34.75 11.84
C TYR A 240 4.79 -35.64 11.65
N GLU A 241 4.83 -36.41 10.56
CA GLU A 241 6.00 -37.19 10.18
C GLU A 241 6.37 -36.95 8.71
N PRO A 242 7.67 -37.01 8.36
CA PRO A 242 8.10 -37.02 6.97
C PRO A 242 7.53 -38.22 6.23
N ASN A 243 7.11 -38.00 4.99
CA ASN A 243 6.74 -39.03 4.05
C ASN A 243 7.96 -39.89 3.66
N THR A 244 7.70 -40.97 2.93
CA THR A 244 8.80 -41.74 2.33
C THR A 244 9.56 -40.86 1.35
N MET A 245 10.82 -40.55 1.64
CA MET A 245 11.67 -39.71 0.78
C MET A 245 11.64 -40.16 -0.69
N GLY A 246 11.45 -39.21 -1.59
CA GLY A 246 11.27 -39.42 -3.02
C GLY A 246 9.87 -39.91 -3.41
N ALA A 247 8.87 -39.76 -2.53
CA ALA A 247 7.48 -40.10 -2.82
C ALA A 247 6.57 -38.88 -2.70
N GLN A 248 5.56 -38.83 -3.56
CA GLN A 248 4.53 -37.80 -3.54
C GLN A 248 3.68 -37.89 -2.27
N SER A 249 3.07 -36.76 -1.89
CA SER A 249 2.09 -36.74 -0.81
C SER A 249 0.96 -37.74 -1.07
N PRO A 250 0.50 -38.52 -0.07
CA PRO A 250 -0.42 -39.64 -0.31
C PRO A 250 -1.80 -39.27 -0.87
N ASP A 251 -2.34 -38.10 -0.53
CA ASP A 251 -3.72 -37.71 -0.85
C ASP A 251 -3.87 -36.30 -1.43
N PHE A 252 -2.79 -35.52 -1.47
CA PHE A 252 -2.77 -34.10 -1.89
C PHE A 252 -3.72 -33.18 -1.11
N ASN A 253 -4.18 -33.59 0.06
CA ASN A 253 -5.03 -32.77 0.91
C ASN A 253 -4.16 -31.81 1.74
N PRO A 254 -4.27 -30.48 1.57
CA PRO A 254 -3.49 -29.54 2.38
C PRO A 254 -3.78 -29.69 3.88
N HIS A 255 -4.96 -30.21 4.26
CA HIS A 255 -5.34 -30.41 5.64
C HIS A 255 -4.86 -31.74 6.27
N SER A 256 -4.19 -32.61 5.49
CA SER A 256 -3.44 -33.77 6.00
C SER A 256 -1.93 -33.55 5.96
N MET A 257 -1.47 -32.42 5.41
CA MET A 257 -0.08 -31.99 5.35
C MET A 257 0.22 -30.97 6.46
N LEU A 258 1.51 -30.73 6.74
CA LEU A 258 1.93 -29.72 7.71
C LEU A 258 1.55 -28.30 7.25
N PRO A 259 0.79 -27.52 8.04
CA PRO A 259 0.47 -26.12 7.73
C PRO A 259 1.72 -25.23 7.69
N ILE A 260 1.84 -24.45 6.62
CA ILE A 260 2.76 -23.31 6.55
C ILE A 260 1.94 -22.01 6.67
N GLU A 261 0.93 -21.88 5.80
CA GLU A 261 0.01 -20.74 5.76
C GLU A 261 -1.43 -21.25 5.68
N ARG A 262 -2.33 -20.55 6.36
CA ARG A 262 -3.76 -20.90 6.44
C ARG A 262 -4.66 -19.72 6.12
N THR A 263 -4.18 -18.68 5.43
CA THR A 263 -4.94 -17.43 5.24
C THR A 263 -6.32 -17.66 4.64
N TYR A 264 -6.40 -18.45 3.56
CA TYR A 264 -7.69 -18.80 2.96
C TYR A 264 -8.53 -19.68 3.89
N SER A 265 -7.94 -20.73 4.49
CA SER A 265 -8.66 -21.58 5.45
C SER A 265 -9.20 -20.82 6.66
N GLU A 266 -8.42 -19.93 7.26
CA GLU A 266 -8.80 -19.02 8.35
C GLU A 266 -10.01 -18.17 7.94
N TRP A 267 -9.98 -17.64 6.72
CA TRP A 267 -11.10 -16.89 6.14
C TRP A 267 -12.35 -17.74 5.95
N THR A 268 -12.22 -18.99 5.48
CA THR A 268 -13.39 -19.87 5.32
C THR A 268 -14.14 -20.14 6.63
N MET A 269 -13.46 -19.97 7.77
CA MET A 269 -13.99 -20.17 9.12
C MET A 269 -14.36 -18.86 9.83
N SER A 270 -14.50 -17.76 9.07
CA SER A 270 -14.87 -16.44 9.58
C SER A 270 -16.27 -16.01 9.12
N ASP A 271 -16.83 -14.98 9.77
CA ASP A 271 -18.09 -14.36 9.37
C ASP A 271 -18.01 -13.66 7.99
N TYR A 272 -16.80 -13.37 7.51
CA TYR A 272 -16.57 -12.85 6.16
C TYR A 272 -16.89 -13.89 5.09
N ASN A 273 -16.81 -15.19 5.39
CA ASN A 273 -17.29 -16.25 4.49
C ASN A 273 -18.74 -16.62 4.80
N SER A 274 -19.64 -15.63 4.78
CA SER A 274 -21.07 -15.81 4.96
C SER A 274 -21.87 -15.16 3.82
N PRO A 275 -23.10 -15.63 3.53
CA PRO A 275 -23.92 -15.01 2.48
C PRO A 275 -24.23 -13.53 2.70
N THR A 276 -24.18 -13.06 3.95
CA THR A 276 -24.40 -11.64 4.29
C THR A 276 -23.10 -10.83 4.23
N GLY A 277 -21.94 -11.48 4.42
CA GLY A 277 -20.67 -10.80 4.64
C GLY A 277 -20.63 -10.01 5.95
N VAL A 278 -19.58 -9.20 6.09
CA VAL A 278 -19.38 -8.28 7.21
C VAL A 278 -19.49 -6.85 6.68
N TYR A 279 -20.17 -5.97 7.42
CA TYR A 279 -20.26 -4.56 7.05
C TYR A 279 -18.89 -3.89 7.14
N SER A 280 -18.52 -3.11 6.13
CA SER A 280 -17.28 -2.32 6.13
C SER A 280 -17.48 -1.03 5.33
N GLU A 281 -17.21 0.11 5.98
CA GLU A 281 -17.24 1.43 5.32
C GLU A 281 -15.94 1.74 4.55
N VAL A 282 -14.93 0.87 4.68
CA VAL A 282 -13.56 1.15 4.27
C VAL A 282 -13.08 0.23 3.15
N PHE A 283 -13.32 -1.08 3.26
CA PHE A 283 -12.70 -2.06 2.36
C PHE A 283 -13.53 -2.34 1.10
N GLY A 284 -14.86 -2.27 1.16
CA GLY A 284 -15.74 -2.75 0.08
C GLY A 284 -15.80 -1.87 -1.18
N GLY A 285 -15.21 -0.67 -1.16
CA GLY A 285 -15.35 0.30 -2.25
C GLY A 285 -16.82 0.70 -2.43
N ASN A 286 -17.42 0.34 -3.56
CA ASN A 286 -18.84 0.56 -3.83
C ASN A 286 -19.79 -0.44 -3.12
N LYS A 287 -19.26 -1.38 -2.32
CA LYS A 287 -20.02 -2.33 -1.51
C LYS A 287 -20.00 -1.97 -0.02
N ASP A 288 -21.15 -2.04 0.62
CA ASP A 288 -21.29 -1.87 2.08
C ASP A 288 -20.88 -3.14 2.87
N TYR A 289 -20.93 -4.30 2.23
CA TYR A 289 -20.65 -5.60 2.84
C TYR A 289 -19.58 -6.35 2.07
N VAL A 290 -18.61 -6.89 2.79
CA VAL A 290 -17.50 -7.68 2.25
C VAL A 290 -17.67 -9.15 2.62
N SER A 291 -17.60 -10.02 1.61
CA SER A 291 -17.96 -11.44 1.71
C SER A 291 -16.99 -12.38 0.97
N SER A 292 -15.91 -11.84 0.44
CA SER A 292 -14.88 -12.54 -0.31
C SER A 292 -13.53 -11.88 -0.12
N CYS A 293 -12.44 -12.57 -0.46
CA CYS A 293 -11.11 -11.96 -0.50
C CYS A 293 -11.09 -10.75 -1.44
N GLN A 294 -11.77 -10.86 -2.58
CA GLN A 294 -11.86 -9.83 -3.61
C GLN A 294 -12.60 -8.58 -3.11
N ASP A 295 -13.62 -8.72 -2.27
CA ASP A 295 -14.38 -7.53 -1.82
C ASP A 295 -13.48 -6.53 -1.04
N CYS A 296 -12.42 -7.01 -0.38
CA CYS A 296 -11.44 -6.12 0.27
C CYS A 296 -10.19 -5.86 -0.58
N HIS A 297 -9.61 -6.89 -1.20
CA HIS A 297 -8.32 -6.80 -1.91
C HIS A 297 -8.45 -6.47 -3.40
N MET A 298 -9.66 -6.52 -3.93
CA MET A 298 -10.02 -6.13 -5.29
C MET A 298 -11.34 -5.35 -5.29
N LYS A 299 -11.46 -4.41 -4.36
CA LYS A 299 -12.70 -3.68 -4.07
C LYS A 299 -13.38 -3.12 -5.32
N ASP A 300 -14.70 -3.07 -5.28
CA ASP A 300 -15.51 -2.56 -6.39
C ASP A 300 -15.30 -1.05 -6.54
N VAL A 301 -14.87 -0.62 -7.73
CA VAL A 301 -14.75 0.80 -8.09
C VAL A 301 -15.61 1.14 -9.29
N THR A 302 -15.88 2.44 -9.48
CA THR A 302 -16.59 2.92 -10.66
C THR A 302 -15.59 3.24 -11.76
N GLY A 303 -15.64 2.52 -12.88
CA GLY A 303 -14.67 2.72 -13.95
C GLY A 303 -14.92 1.87 -15.19
N TYR A 304 -14.07 2.08 -16.19
CA TYR A 304 -14.01 1.28 -17.40
C TYR A 304 -12.93 0.21 -17.25
N GLY A 305 -13.19 -1.02 -17.68
CA GLY A 305 -12.19 -2.10 -17.57
C GLY A 305 -11.05 -2.00 -18.59
N CYS A 306 -11.19 -1.19 -19.64
CA CYS A 306 -10.20 -1.00 -20.71
C CYS A 306 -10.46 0.29 -21.51
N ASN A 307 -9.53 0.65 -22.41
CA ASN A 307 -9.62 1.85 -23.25
C ASN A 307 -10.26 1.62 -24.64
N LYS A 308 -11.00 0.52 -24.84
CA LYS A 308 -11.58 0.10 -26.14
C LYS A 308 -13.11 0.10 -26.17
N ASN A 309 -13.73 1.13 -25.60
CA ASN A 309 -15.19 1.29 -25.46
C ASN A 309 -15.91 0.20 -24.63
N PRO A 310 -15.39 -0.22 -23.45
CA PRO A 310 -16.13 -1.15 -22.60
C PRO A 310 -17.33 -0.46 -21.92
N PRO A 311 -18.25 -1.23 -21.32
CA PRO A 311 -19.27 -0.65 -20.44
C PRO A 311 -18.63 0.04 -19.22
N LEU A 312 -19.26 1.14 -18.76
CA LEU A 312 -18.96 1.73 -17.46
C LEU A 312 -19.57 0.82 -16.38
N ARG A 313 -18.76 0.47 -15.38
CA ARG A 313 -19.15 -0.43 -14.29
C ARG A 313 -19.04 0.30 -12.95
N SER A 314 -19.95 -0.02 -12.03
CA SER A 314 -19.81 0.34 -10.60
C SER A 314 -19.27 -0.82 -9.76
N ASP A 315 -19.03 -1.96 -10.40
CA ASP A 315 -18.57 -3.21 -9.81
C ASP A 315 -17.24 -3.66 -10.43
N LEU A 316 -16.42 -2.73 -10.92
CA LEU A 316 -15.13 -3.05 -11.53
C LEU A 316 -14.15 -3.46 -10.41
N PRO A 317 -13.54 -4.67 -10.46
CA PRO A 317 -12.57 -5.07 -9.44
C PRO A 317 -11.25 -4.31 -9.62
N LEU A 318 -10.89 -3.49 -8.62
CA LEU A 318 -9.61 -2.80 -8.61
C LEU A 318 -8.48 -3.82 -8.44
N HIS A 319 -7.50 -3.87 -9.34
CA HIS A 319 -6.39 -4.82 -9.23
C HIS A 319 -5.33 -4.38 -8.20
N ASP A 320 -5.78 -3.98 -7.01
CA ASP A 320 -4.93 -3.50 -5.91
C ASP A 320 -4.08 -4.64 -5.33
N MET A 321 -4.74 -5.65 -4.76
CA MET A 321 -4.11 -6.88 -4.24
C MET A 321 -2.94 -6.63 -3.27
N THR A 322 -2.94 -5.47 -2.60
CA THR A 322 -1.94 -5.14 -1.58
C THR A 322 -2.27 -5.76 -0.23
N GLY A 323 -1.21 -6.03 0.53
CA GLY A 323 -1.26 -6.45 1.94
C GLY A 323 -0.46 -5.47 2.79
N GLY A 324 0.36 -5.96 3.73
CA GLY A 324 1.16 -5.10 4.62
C GLY A 324 2.57 -4.75 4.14
N ASN A 325 3.00 -5.15 2.94
CA ASN A 325 4.40 -5.00 2.55
C ASN A 325 4.71 -3.61 1.98
N THR A 326 5.33 -2.75 2.79
CA THR A 326 5.81 -1.42 2.37
C THR A 326 7.32 -1.37 2.20
N PHE A 327 8.05 -2.45 2.55
CA PHE A 327 9.51 -2.45 2.52
C PHE A 327 10.07 -2.98 1.20
N ILE A 328 9.60 -4.14 0.74
CA ILE A 328 10.14 -4.74 -0.50
C ILE A 328 9.96 -3.81 -1.71
N PRO A 329 8.79 -3.18 -1.95
CA PRO A 329 8.65 -2.23 -3.04
C PRO A 329 9.73 -1.12 -3.07
N LYS A 330 10.21 -0.66 -1.90
CA LYS A 330 11.26 0.38 -1.80
C LYS A 330 12.60 -0.08 -2.36
N VAL A 331 12.93 -1.38 -2.24
CA VAL A 331 14.25 -1.89 -2.64
C VAL A 331 14.30 -2.36 -4.09
N LEU A 332 13.15 -2.69 -4.71
CA LEU A 332 13.10 -3.31 -6.03
C LEU A 332 13.77 -2.47 -7.13
N TYR A 333 13.58 -1.15 -7.16
CA TYR A 333 14.20 -0.30 -8.19
C TYR A 333 15.73 -0.37 -8.17
N SER A 334 16.33 -0.55 -6.99
CA SER A 334 17.79 -0.67 -6.88
C SER A 334 18.36 -1.92 -7.54
N LEU A 335 17.55 -2.98 -7.64
CA LEU A 335 17.92 -4.26 -8.25
C LEU A 335 17.54 -4.33 -9.73
N TYR A 336 16.36 -3.81 -10.08
CA TYR A 336 15.73 -4.08 -11.38
C TYR A 336 15.61 -2.85 -12.29
N GLY A 337 15.92 -1.64 -11.80
CA GLY A 337 15.90 -0.41 -12.60
C GLY A 337 14.58 -0.21 -13.34
N ASP A 338 14.64 -0.02 -14.66
CA ASP A 338 13.49 0.25 -15.52
C ASP A 338 12.55 -0.96 -15.72
N ASP A 339 12.91 -2.16 -15.22
CA ASP A 339 12.02 -3.34 -15.26
C ASP A 339 10.90 -3.25 -14.21
N VAL A 340 10.92 -2.26 -13.31
CA VAL A 340 9.84 -1.98 -12.36
C VAL A 340 9.30 -0.56 -12.51
N ASP A 341 8.00 -0.40 -12.32
CA ASP A 341 7.34 0.90 -12.34
C ASP A 341 7.35 1.52 -10.94
N THR A 342 8.27 2.46 -10.70
CA THR A 342 8.42 3.11 -9.40
C THR A 342 7.21 3.94 -8.99
N VAL A 343 6.45 4.49 -9.95
CA VAL A 343 5.24 5.26 -9.65
C VAL A 343 4.14 4.31 -9.17
N ALA A 344 3.96 3.18 -9.86
CA ALA A 344 3.02 2.14 -9.45
C ALA A 344 3.40 1.52 -8.09
N LEU A 345 4.69 1.22 -7.87
CA LEU A 345 5.18 0.69 -6.59
C LEU A 345 4.91 1.65 -5.44
N ASN A 346 5.17 2.95 -5.63
CA ASN A 346 4.86 3.96 -4.61
C ASN A 346 3.37 4.03 -4.29
N ALA A 347 2.51 4.01 -5.31
CA ALA A 347 1.06 3.95 -5.11
C ALA A 347 0.64 2.66 -4.36
N GLY A 348 1.27 1.52 -4.68
CA GLY A 348 1.07 0.26 -3.95
C GLY A 348 1.47 0.31 -2.49
N MET A 349 2.54 1.03 -2.13
CA MET A 349 2.91 1.25 -0.73
C MET A 349 1.88 2.07 0.03
N GLU A 350 1.29 3.11 -0.59
CA GLU A 350 0.23 3.90 0.07
C GLU A 350 -1.02 3.05 0.30
N ARG A 351 -1.39 2.21 -0.68
CA ARG A 351 -2.49 1.24 -0.50
C ARG A 351 -2.18 0.22 0.59
N ALA A 352 -0.94 -0.27 0.69
CA ALA A 352 -0.52 -1.14 1.78
C ALA A 352 -0.61 -0.46 3.17
N ARG A 353 -0.24 0.82 3.29
CA ARG A 353 -0.44 1.59 4.54
C ARG A 353 -1.90 1.78 4.87
N PHE A 354 -2.73 2.06 3.87
CA PHE A 354 -4.18 2.09 4.04
C PHE A 354 -4.71 0.76 4.58
N MET A 355 -4.29 -0.38 4.02
CA MET A 355 -4.69 -1.69 4.54
C MET A 355 -4.25 -1.89 6.00
N LEU A 356 -3.01 -1.54 6.35
CA LEU A 356 -2.49 -1.67 7.71
C LEU A 356 -3.25 -0.81 8.73
N ARG A 357 -3.58 0.44 8.36
CA ARG A 357 -4.30 1.38 9.22
C ARG A 357 -5.74 1.00 9.53
N ASN A 358 -6.32 0.11 8.72
CA ASN A 358 -7.70 -0.32 8.84
C ASN A 358 -7.83 -1.81 9.21
N ALA A 359 -6.71 -2.52 9.39
CA ALA A 359 -6.71 -3.94 9.72
C ALA A 359 -7.03 -4.22 11.19
N ALA A 360 -6.90 -3.22 12.06
CA ALA A 360 -7.13 -3.34 13.48
C ALA A 360 -7.64 -2.03 14.09
N GLU A 361 -8.32 -2.15 15.23
CA GLU A 361 -8.77 -1.02 16.05
C GLU A 361 -8.22 -1.20 17.48
N LEU A 362 -7.77 -0.10 18.09
CA LEU A 362 -7.34 -0.04 19.48
C LEU A 362 -8.41 0.57 20.39
N ASP A 363 -8.53 0.00 21.59
CA ASP A 363 -9.20 0.64 22.72
C ASP A 363 -8.29 0.61 23.95
N ILE A 364 -8.44 1.57 24.85
CA ILE A 364 -7.63 1.70 26.07
C ILE A 364 -8.48 2.00 27.29
N ASN A 365 -8.27 1.21 28.34
CA ASN A 365 -8.90 1.40 29.64
C ASN A 365 -7.85 1.54 30.73
N VAL A 366 -7.90 2.65 31.47
CA VAL A 366 -6.94 2.96 32.54
C VAL A 366 -7.64 2.94 33.89
N ASN A 367 -7.16 2.09 34.79
CA ASN A 367 -7.67 1.96 36.15
C ASN A 367 -6.52 1.93 37.17
N ASN A 368 -6.23 3.10 37.74
CA ASN A 368 -5.08 3.31 38.62
C ASN A 368 -3.77 2.91 37.91
N GLU A 369 -2.95 2.01 38.47
CA GLU A 369 -1.72 1.56 37.80
C GLU A 369 -1.94 0.48 36.73
N VAL A 370 -3.18 0.06 36.45
CA VAL A 370 -3.46 -0.97 35.44
C VAL A 370 -3.99 -0.32 34.16
N VAL A 371 -3.30 -0.53 33.05
CA VAL A 371 -3.72 -0.15 31.70
C VAL A 371 -4.08 -1.42 30.93
N GLU A 372 -5.29 -1.49 30.41
CA GLU A 372 -5.72 -2.56 29.50
C GLU A 372 -5.80 -1.99 28.09
N VAL A 373 -5.01 -2.55 27.18
CA VAL A 373 -5.07 -2.22 25.74
C VAL A 373 -5.78 -3.35 25.02
N THR A 374 -6.85 -3.03 24.31
CA THR A 374 -7.58 -3.97 23.46
C THR A 374 -7.16 -3.77 22.01
N VAL A 375 -6.83 -4.86 21.31
CA VAL A 375 -6.60 -4.88 19.86
C VAL A 375 -7.69 -5.72 19.22
N THR A 376 -8.50 -5.12 18.36
CA THR A 376 -9.58 -5.79 17.63
C THR A 376 -9.12 -6.10 16.20
N ASN A 377 -9.32 -7.34 15.76
CA ASN A 377 -8.98 -7.78 14.40
C ASN A 377 -10.14 -7.50 13.43
N GLU A 378 -9.93 -6.60 12.48
CA GLU A 378 -10.90 -6.29 11.43
C GLU A 378 -10.59 -6.97 10.09
N THR A 379 -9.68 -7.95 10.10
CA THR A 379 -9.40 -8.79 8.93
C THR A 379 -10.23 -10.07 8.93
N GLY A 380 -10.46 -10.64 7.74
CA GLY A 380 -11.15 -11.91 7.58
C GLY A 380 -10.34 -13.15 7.93
N HIS A 381 -9.10 -13.00 8.34
CA HIS A 381 -8.18 -14.09 8.71
C HIS A 381 -7.47 -13.73 10.02
N LYS A 382 -6.43 -14.49 10.44
CA LYS A 382 -5.65 -14.05 11.61
C LYS A 382 -4.97 -12.70 11.38
N LEU A 383 -4.71 -11.98 12.46
CA LEU A 383 -3.91 -10.76 12.46
C LEU A 383 -2.54 -10.98 13.13
N PRO A 384 -1.41 -10.93 12.38
CA PRO A 384 -1.31 -10.97 10.91
C PRO A 384 -1.32 -12.41 10.35
N SER A 385 -1.97 -12.64 9.21
CA SER A 385 -1.94 -13.95 8.51
C SER A 385 -0.77 -14.03 7.50
N GLY A 386 -0.67 -15.16 6.79
CA GLY A 386 0.33 -15.41 5.74
C GLY A 386 1.66 -15.92 6.28
N TYR A 387 2.75 -15.67 5.53
CA TYR A 387 4.09 -16.16 5.84
C TYR A 387 4.52 -15.79 7.29
N PRO A 388 4.90 -16.79 8.10
CA PRO A 388 5.06 -16.63 9.54
C PRO A 388 6.37 -15.96 9.98
N GLU A 389 7.47 -16.11 9.23
CA GLU A 389 8.80 -15.73 9.71
C GLU A 389 9.11 -14.26 9.42
N GLY A 390 9.74 -13.58 10.39
CA GLY A 390 10.15 -12.18 10.26
C GLY A 390 9.03 -11.14 10.32
N ARG A 391 7.76 -11.51 10.06
CA ARG A 391 6.60 -10.61 10.19
C ARG A 391 6.15 -10.54 11.65
N ARG A 392 5.91 -9.32 12.14
CA ARG A 392 5.38 -9.13 13.51
C ARG A 392 4.50 -7.89 13.62
N ILE A 393 3.51 -7.99 14.50
CA ILE A 393 2.74 -6.87 15.03
C ILE A 393 3.01 -6.80 16.53
N TRP A 394 3.17 -5.60 17.10
CA TRP A 394 3.32 -5.43 18.55
C TRP A 394 2.70 -4.13 19.05
N LEU A 395 2.45 -4.11 20.36
CA LEU A 395 2.06 -2.92 21.10
C LEU A 395 3.28 -2.24 21.70
N GLN A 396 3.44 -0.95 21.43
CA GLN A 396 4.23 -0.03 22.23
C GLN A 396 3.30 0.71 23.18
N VAL A 397 3.58 0.67 24.49
CA VAL A 397 2.80 1.37 25.51
C VAL A 397 3.70 2.32 26.26
N GLU A 398 3.34 3.59 26.26
CA GLU A 398 4.03 4.70 26.90
C GLU A 398 3.11 5.33 27.94
N ALA A 399 3.63 5.66 29.13
CA ALA A 399 2.84 6.29 30.18
C ALA A 399 3.65 7.34 30.96
N TRP A 400 2.96 8.41 31.38
CA TRP A 400 3.53 9.57 32.06
C TRP A 400 2.72 9.93 33.30
N ASP A 401 3.37 10.50 34.30
CA ASP A 401 2.70 11.19 35.42
C ASP A 401 3.16 12.66 35.54
N SER A 402 2.39 13.45 36.28
CA SER A 402 2.63 14.86 36.59
C SER A 402 3.88 15.11 37.44
N SER A 403 4.51 14.06 37.96
CA SER A 403 5.78 14.13 38.67
C SER A 403 6.98 13.94 37.74
N GLY A 404 6.74 13.69 36.45
CA GLY A 404 7.76 13.47 35.42
C GLY A 404 8.27 12.03 35.35
N ASN A 405 7.57 11.05 35.94
CA ASN A 405 7.89 9.64 35.75
C ASN A 405 7.42 9.18 34.35
N TYR A 406 8.22 8.32 33.72
CA TYR A 406 7.97 7.78 32.38
C TYR A 406 8.13 6.26 32.37
N TYR A 407 7.19 5.58 31.73
CA TYR A 407 7.20 4.14 31.48
C TYR A 407 7.09 3.89 29.97
N VAL A 408 7.82 2.90 29.48
CA VAL A 408 7.68 2.39 28.11
C VAL A 408 7.88 0.87 28.05
N SER A 409 7.00 0.20 27.31
CA SER A 409 7.14 -1.20 26.90
C SER A 409 7.04 -1.30 25.38
N GLY A 410 7.77 -2.23 24.77
CA GLY A 410 7.73 -2.47 23.33
C GLY A 410 8.40 -1.39 22.46
N ALA A 411 9.32 -0.62 23.03
CA ALA A 411 10.09 0.41 22.31
C ALA A 411 10.91 -0.19 21.15
N TYR A 412 10.88 0.45 19.99
CA TYR A 412 11.69 0.09 18.82
C TYR A 412 12.78 1.13 18.55
N ASP A 413 14.04 0.68 18.45
CA ASP A 413 15.17 1.52 18.07
C ASP A 413 15.35 1.52 16.55
N THR A 414 15.00 2.63 15.90
CA THR A 414 15.09 2.81 14.44
C THR A 414 16.52 2.82 13.91
N THR A 415 17.52 3.11 14.74
CA THR A 415 18.94 3.11 14.34
C THR A 415 19.49 1.69 14.31
N THR A 416 19.25 0.92 15.37
CA THR A 416 19.77 -0.45 15.49
C THR A 416 18.83 -1.52 14.92
N ALA A 417 17.59 -1.13 14.62
CA ALA A 417 16.46 -1.96 14.21
C ALA A 417 16.05 -3.03 15.22
N ILE A 418 16.27 -2.76 16.51
CA ILE A 418 16.00 -3.68 17.61
C ILE A 418 14.65 -3.33 18.24
N LEU A 419 13.78 -4.33 18.35
CA LEU A 419 12.58 -4.28 19.20
C LEU A 419 12.98 -4.69 20.62
N ASN A 420 12.74 -3.84 21.62
CA ASN A 420 13.04 -4.16 23.00
C ASN A 420 12.07 -5.23 23.53
N HIS A 421 12.61 -6.36 23.97
CA HIS A 421 11.83 -7.44 24.58
C HIS A 421 11.86 -7.35 26.11
N ASP A 422 11.18 -6.34 26.66
CA ASP A 422 10.92 -6.23 28.10
C ASP A 422 9.90 -7.29 28.57
N THR A 423 9.62 -7.34 29.87
CA THR A 423 8.74 -8.37 30.44
C THR A 423 7.26 -8.18 30.09
N ASP A 424 6.88 -6.98 29.69
CA ASP A 424 5.49 -6.58 29.49
C ASP A 424 5.12 -6.51 27.99
N ILE A 425 6.11 -6.65 27.09
CA ILE A 425 5.90 -6.56 25.65
C ILE A 425 4.83 -7.54 25.15
N LYS A 426 3.96 -7.05 24.28
CA LYS A 426 3.01 -7.86 23.53
C LYS A 426 3.36 -7.89 22.04
N VAL A 427 3.80 -9.06 21.57
CA VAL A 427 4.02 -9.35 20.14
C VAL A 427 3.05 -10.42 19.67
N TYR A 428 2.29 -10.13 18.61
CA TYR A 428 1.43 -11.06 17.89
C TYR A 428 2.25 -11.74 16.78
N GLU A 429 2.52 -13.03 16.96
CA GLU A 429 3.43 -13.80 16.11
C GLU A 429 3.11 -15.29 16.16
N THR A 430 3.63 -16.02 15.19
CA THR A 430 3.74 -17.49 15.24
C THR A 430 5.21 -17.89 15.19
N LYS A 431 5.56 -18.99 15.87
CA LYS A 431 6.93 -19.52 15.94
C LYS A 431 6.95 -20.96 15.45
N PRO A 432 7.07 -21.19 14.14
CA PRO A 432 7.44 -22.49 13.59
C PRO A 432 8.79 -22.95 14.14
N GLY A 433 9.03 -24.24 14.12
CA GLY A 433 10.29 -24.80 14.57
C GLY A 433 10.45 -26.29 14.27
N ILE A 434 11.58 -26.82 14.73
CA ILE A 434 11.97 -28.21 14.56
C ILE A 434 11.67 -28.97 15.85
N SER A 435 10.83 -29.99 15.77
CA SER A 435 10.43 -30.84 16.88
C SER A 435 11.63 -31.62 17.44
N PRO A 436 11.57 -32.10 18.70
CA PRO A 436 12.59 -32.99 19.24
C PRO A 436 12.81 -34.26 18.42
N GLY A 437 11.76 -34.78 17.76
CA GLY A 437 11.83 -35.97 16.93
C GLY A 437 12.64 -35.73 15.65
N LEU A 438 12.26 -34.70 14.89
CA LEU A 438 12.96 -34.35 13.66
C LEU A 438 14.38 -33.86 13.93
N ALA A 439 14.58 -33.05 14.98
CA ALA A 439 15.91 -32.60 15.40
C ALA A 439 16.85 -33.78 15.70
N ALA A 440 16.36 -34.81 16.39
CA ALA A 440 17.13 -36.03 16.66
C ALA A 440 17.44 -36.82 15.37
N ALA A 441 16.50 -36.88 14.43
CA ALA A 441 16.68 -37.57 13.15
C ALA A 441 17.71 -36.87 12.24
N LEU A 442 17.75 -35.54 12.28
CA LEU A 442 18.63 -34.71 11.44
C LEU A 442 19.94 -34.33 12.14
N GLY A 443 20.08 -34.57 13.45
CA GLY A 443 21.24 -34.12 14.22
C GLY A 443 21.26 -32.60 14.44
N LEU A 444 20.09 -31.98 14.48
CA LEU A 444 19.87 -30.55 14.73
C LEU A 444 19.45 -30.30 16.18
N SER A 445 19.32 -29.02 16.53
CA SER A 445 18.69 -28.61 17.80
C SER A 445 17.19 -28.41 17.60
N SER A 446 16.38 -28.83 18.55
CA SER A 446 14.94 -28.56 18.54
C SER A 446 14.62 -27.17 19.07
N GLY A 447 13.47 -26.63 18.66
CA GLY A 447 12.99 -25.31 19.05
C GLY A 447 12.55 -24.45 17.86
N PRO A 448 12.12 -23.20 18.12
CA PRO A 448 11.81 -22.23 17.08
C PRO A 448 12.97 -22.06 16.09
N SER A 449 12.65 -21.97 14.81
CA SER A 449 13.63 -21.97 13.71
C SER A 449 13.10 -21.18 12.50
N PHE A 450 14.02 -20.62 11.72
CA PHE A 450 13.74 -19.97 10.43
C PHE A 450 14.07 -20.86 9.21
N HIS A 451 14.43 -22.13 9.45
CA HIS A 451 14.61 -23.13 8.40
C HIS A 451 13.25 -23.59 7.87
N PHE A 452 12.64 -22.74 7.03
CA PHE A 452 11.26 -22.85 6.53
C PHE A 452 10.80 -24.28 6.19
N VAL A 453 11.57 -25.01 5.38
CA VAL A 453 11.21 -26.37 4.90
C VAL A 453 11.45 -27.47 5.93
N LEU A 454 12.22 -27.20 6.98
CA LEU A 454 12.54 -28.15 8.05
C LEU A 454 11.63 -27.99 9.28
N ASN A 455 10.87 -26.91 9.36
CA ASN A 455 9.91 -26.72 10.44
C ASN A 455 8.82 -27.79 10.33
N ASP A 456 8.55 -28.53 11.41
CA ASP A 456 7.54 -29.60 11.51
C ASP A 456 6.59 -29.40 12.70
N THR A 457 6.74 -28.31 13.44
CA THR A 457 5.89 -27.99 14.59
C THR A 457 5.76 -26.49 14.79
N ILE A 458 4.69 -26.08 15.49
CA ILE A 458 4.46 -24.69 15.89
C ILE A 458 4.60 -24.59 17.42
N TYR A 459 5.55 -23.79 17.89
CA TYR A 459 5.84 -23.62 19.33
C TYR A 459 4.99 -22.54 20.00
N LYS A 460 4.51 -21.57 19.22
CA LYS A 460 3.68 -20.45 19.67
C LYS A 460 2.85 -19.96 18.48
N ASP A 461 1.59 -19.63 18.72
CA ASP A 461 0.77 -18.80 17.84
C ASP A 461 -0.24 -18.05 18.71
N ASN A 462 -0.02 -16.75 18.89
CA ASN A 462 -0.92 -15.89 19.65
C ASN A 462 -1.56 -14.80 18.77
N ARG A 463 -1.61 -15.02 17.45
CA ARG A 463 -2.22 -14.09 16.51
C ARG A 463 -3.74 -14.07 16.70
N ILE A 464 -4.34 -12.90 16.56
CA ILE A 464 -5.76 -12.69 16.86
C ILE A 464 -6.61 -13.32 15.76
N PRO A 465 -7.57 -14.22 16.07
CA PRO A 465 -8.43 -14.84 15.06
C PRO A 465 -9.46 -13.85 14.48
N PRO A 466 -10.09 -14.15 13.33
CA PRO A 466 -11.10 -13.29 12.72
C PRO A 466 -12.46 -13.39 13.40
N ARG A 467 -13.34 -12.43 13.09
CA ARG A 467 -14.77 -12.46 13.46
C ARG A 467 -15.41 -13.77 13.01
N GLY A 468 -16.25 -14.37 13.85
CA GLY A 468 -16.89 -15.68 13.60
C GLY A 468 -16.06 -16.91 13.99
N PHE A 469 -14.82 -16.72 14.44
CA PHE A 469 -13.94 -17.79 14.92
C PHE A 469 -14.59 -18.67 16.00
N THR A 470 -14.35 -19.98 15.90
CA THR A 470 -14.51 -20.94 17.00
C THR A 470 -13.29 -21.82 17.11
N ASN A 471 -12.97 -22.26 18.33
CA ASN A 471 -11.83 -23.14 18.59
C ASN A 471 -11.94 -24.44 17.77
N ALA A 472 -13.13 -25.03 17.71
CA ALA A 472 -13.37 -26.26 16.95
C ALA A 472 -13.13 -26.08 15.44
N ASN A 473 -13.59 -24.97 14.84
CA ASN A 473 -13.38 -24.72 13.41
C ASN A 473 -11.91 -24.51 13.08
N PHE A 474 -11.17 -23.79 13.92
CA PHE A 474 -9.74 -23.55 13.70
C PHE A 474 -8.89 -24.79 13.95
N GLU A 475 -9.29 -25.67 14.88
CA GLU A 475 -8.64 -26.97 15.04
C GLU A 475 -8.77 -27.83 13.76
N MET A 476 -9.95 -27.83 13.11
CA MET A 476 -10.18 -28.59 11.87
C MET A 476 -9.29 -28.15 10.70
N ILE A 477 -8.93 -26.88 10.62
CA ILE A 477 -8.06 -26.34 9.57
C ILE A 477 -6.59 -26.21 9.99
N GLN A 478 -6.22 -26.73 11.17
CA GLN A 478 -4.87 -26.66 11.74
C GLN A 478 -4.38 -25.20 11.94
N ALA A 479 -5.29 -24.31 12.35
CA ALA A 479 -5.02 -22.92 12.63
C ALA A 479 -5.29 -22.55 14.10
N ALA A 480 -5.41 -23.51 15.02
CA ALA A 480 -5.64 -23.19 16.43
C ALA A 480 -4.51 -22.34 17.03
N PRO A 481 -4.82 -21.38 17.94
CA PRO A 481 -3.80 -20.71 18.75
C PRO A 481 -2.97 -21.70 19.59
N ILE A 482 -1.68 -21.42 19.78
CA ILE A 482 -0.75 -22.28 20.52
C ILE A 482 0.00 -21.46 21.56
N GLY A 483 -0.04 -21.90 22.82
CA GLY A 483 0.53 -21.13 23.94
C GLY A 483 -0.27 -19.86 24.26
N TYR A 484 -1.48 -19.76 23.72
CA TYR A 484 -2.44 -18.69 23.94
C TYR A 484 -3.87 -19.23 23.77
N SER A 485 -4.89 -18.50 24.25
CA SER A 485 -6.28 -18.94 24.13
C SER A 485 -7.23 -17.76 23.90
N TYR A 486 -8.21 -17.97 23.01
CA TYR A 486 -9.32 -17.06 22.76
C TYR A 486 -10.63 -17.81 23.02
N SER A 487 -11.63 -17.12 23.57
CA SER A 487 -12.98 -17.66 23.64
C SER A 487 -13.60 -17.73 22.23
N ASP A 488 -14.58 -18.59 22.01
CA ASP A 488 -15.33 -18.59 20.75
C ASP A 488 -15.97 -17.20 20.51
N GLY A 489 -15.84 -16.69 19.30
CA GLY A 489 -16.26 -15.35 18.91
C GLY A 489 -15.35 -14.21 19.38
N GLN A 490 -14.23 -14.50 20.08
CA GLN A 490 -13.28 -13.48 20.51
C GLN A 490 -12.27 -13.16 19.40
N TYR A 491 -12.61 -12.15 18.57
CA TYR A 491 -11.76 -11.62 17.50
C TYR A 491 -10.96 -10.39 17.94
N TRP A 492 -10.72 -10.25 19.24
CA TRP A 492 -9.92 -9.20 19.86
C TRP A 492 -9.04 -9.78 20.97
N ASP A 493 -8.00 -9.06 21.32
CA ASP A 493 -7.10 -9.41 22.40
C ASP A 493 -7.00 -8.27 23.41
N VAL A 494 -7.03 -8.58 24.71
CA VAL A 494 -6.86 -7.58 25.78
C VAL A 494 -5.55 -7.86 26.49
N THR A 495 -4.63 -6.89 26.47
CA THR A 495 -3.33 -7.00 27.13
C THR A 495 -3.26 -6.02 28.31
N PRO A 496 -3.12 -6.52 29.55
CA PRO A 496 -2.93 -5.68 30.72
C PRO A 496 -1.45 -5.32 30.94
N TYR A 497 -1.20 -4.06 31.29
CA TYR A 497 0.08 -3.51 31.71
C TYR A 497 -0.06 -3.00 33.15
N THR A 498 0.81 -3.45 34.06
CA THR A 498 0.85 -2.97 35.45
C THR A 498 1.99 -1.98 35.60
N LEU A 499 1.65 -0.70 35.65
CA LEU A 499 2.59 0.41 35.71
C LEU A 499 3.21 0.55 37.12
N PRO A 500 4.44 1.09 37.22
CA PRO A 500 5.07 1.34 38.52
C PRO A 500 4.52 2.57 39.26
N PHE A 501 3.67 3.36 38.61
CA PHE A 501 3.00 4.56 39.13
C PHE A 501 1.63 4.73 38.46
N PRO A 502 0.68 5.43 39.10
CA PRO A 502 -0.58 5.80 38.45
C PRO A 502 -0.31 6.85 37.36
N PRO A 503 -0.71 6.62 36.10
CA PRO A 503 -0.44 7.54 35.01
C PRO A 503 -1.44 8.71 35.01
N ASP A 504 -0.98 9.88 34.57
CA ASP A 504 -1.82 11.01 34.16
C ASP A 504 -2.07 11.01 32.63
N ALA A 505 -1.23 10.32 31.87
CA ALA A 505 -1.41 10.07 30.44
C ALA A 505 -0.83 8.71 30.02
N VAL A 506 -1.44 8.10 29.00
CA VAL A 506 -0.99 6.84 28.39
C VAL A 506 -1.18 6.92 26.88
N ARG A 507 -0.21 6.44 26.10
CA ARG A 507 -0.30 6.25 24.65
C ARG A 507 -0.04 4.78 24.34
N ALA A 508 -0.92 4.15 23.59
CA ALA A 508 -0.76 2.80 23.06
C ALA A 508 -0.72 2.86 21.54
N THR A 509 0.33 2.29 20.94
CA THR A 509 0.54 2.31 19.49
C THR A 509 0.79 0.90 18.98
N LEU A 510 0.04 0.50 17.95
CA LEU A 510 0.16 -0.77 17.27
C LEU A 510 1.02 -0.61 16.02
N TYR A 511 2.11 -1.36 15.95
CA TYR A 511 3.04 -1.34 14.82
C TYR A 511 3.04 -2.65 14.05
N TYR A 512 3.22 -2.57 12.74
CA TYR A 512 3.51 -3.69 11.85
C TYR A 512 4.93 -3.58 11.30
N GLN A 513 5.63 -4.71 11.19
CA GLN A 513 6.92 -4.77 10.49
C GLN A 513 6.95 -5.91 9.46
N SER A 514 7.33 -5.59 8.21
CA SER A 514 7.40 -6.55 7.11
C SER A 514 8.45 -7.64 7.33
N THR A 515 9.62 -7.28 7.86
CA THR A 515 10.68 -8.25 8.20
C THR A 515 11.52 -7.76 9.38
N SER A 516 11.87 -8.69 10.27
CA SER A 516 12.65 -8.40 11.47
C SER A 516 14.15 -8.51 11.20
N LYS A 517 14.95 -7.83 12.02
CA LYS A 517 16.41 -7.91 11.97
C LYS A 517 16.90 -9.35 12.15
N GLU A 518 16.30 -10.10 13.07
CA GLU A 518 16.69 -11.47 13.39
C GLU A 518 16.53 -12.38 12.17
N TYR A 519 15.47 -12.18 11.39
CA TYR A 519 15.25 -12.95 10.17
C TYR A 519 16.24 -12.56 9.07
N ILE A 520 16.48 -11.27 8.86
CA ILE A 520 17.45 -10.77 7.88
C ILE A 520 18.87 -11.25 8.20
N GLU A 521 19.28 -11.23 9.47
CA GLU A 521 20.59 -11.74 9.88
C GLU A 521 20.69 -13.26 9.75
N PHE A 522 19.60 -14.00 10.00
CA PHE A 522 19.53 -15.44 9.71
C PHE A 522 19.75 -15.71 8.22
N LEU A 523 19.00 -15.04 7.34
CA LEU A 523 19.11 -15.21 5.89
C LEU A 523 20.54 -14.97 5.38
N ARG A 524 21.22 -13.95 5.91
CA ARG A 524 22.62 -13.67 5.61
C ARG A 524 23.56 -14.76 6.12
N ASN A 525 23.40 -15.18 7.37
CA ASN A 525 24.36 -16.05 8.04
C ASN A 525 24.26 -17.52 7.58
N GLU A 526 23.05 -17.98 7.24
CA GLU A 526 22.79 -19.37 6.84
C GLU A 526 22.86 -19.60 5.33
N ASN A 527 22.83 -18.55 4.51
CA ASN A 527 23.08 -18.68 3.08
C ASN A 527 24.58 -18.95 2.81
N ILE A 528 24.87 -20.09 2.19
CA ILE A 528 26.22 -20.57 1.87
C ILE A 528 26.37 -21.03 0.41
N THR A 529 25.29 -21.03 -0.38
CA THR A 529 25.32 -21.48 -1.78
C THR A 529 25.29 -20.35 -2.80
N ASP A 530 24.80 -19.17 -2.43
CA ASP A 530 24.82 -17.97 -3.28
C ASP A 530 24.91 -16.69 -2.43
N ASP A 531 24.67 -15.53 -3.05
CA ASP A 531 24.83 -14.22 -2.42
C ASP A 531 23.49 -13.56 -2.03
N TRP A 532 22.33 -14.22 -2.18
CA TRP A 532 21.02 -13.59 -1.91
C TRP A 532 20.84 -13.18 -0.45
N GLY A 533 21.36 -13.97 0.50
CA GLY A 533 21.30 -13.64 1.92
C GLY A 533 22.09 -12.35 2.25
N GLN A 534 23.28 -12.20 1.66
CA GLN A 534 24.08 -10.98 1.81
C GLN A 534 23.44 -9.80 1.07
N THR A 535 22.94 -10.03 -0.15
CA THR A 535 22.23 -9.02 -0.95
C THR A 535 21.03 -8.46 -0.19
N MET A 536 20.21 -9.33 0.40
CA MET A 536 19.05 -8.91 1.21
C MET A 536 19.49 -8.13 2.46
N TYR A 537 20.57 -8.52 3.13
CA TYR A 537 21.10 -7.75 4.27
C TYR A 537 21.54 -6.34 3.86
N ASP A 538 22.28 -6.21 2.75
CA ASP A 538 22.79 -4.92 2.28
C ASP A 538 21.64 -3.98 1.86
N LEU A 539 20.61 -4.52 1.19
CA LEU A 539 19.39 -3.78 0.86
C LEU A 539 18.63 -3.35 2.13
N TRP A 540 18.50 -4.24 3.11
CA TRP A 540 17.87 -3.92 4.38
C TRP A 540 18.62 -2.79 5.11
N ASP A 541 19.94 -2.84 5.19
CA ASP A 541 20.74 -1.81 5.84
C ASP A 541 20.62 -0.45 5.12
N ALA A 542 20.66 -0.46 3.79
CA ALA A 542 20.63 0.74 2.95
C ALA A 542 19.24 1.42 2.88
N PHE A 543 18.15 0.67 3.01
CA PHE A 543 16.77 1.15 2.82
C PHE A 543 15.97 1.23 4.13
N GLY A 544 16.60 1.69 5.20
CA GLY A 544 15.90 2.01 6.45
C GLY A 544 15.45 0.79 7.25
N LYS A 545 16.09 -0.36 7.06
CA LYS A 545 16.00 -1.54 7.94
C LYS A 545 14.58 -2.07 8.16
N SER A 546 13.72 -1.98 7.14
CA SER A 546 12.30 -2.33 7.24
C SER A 546 11.64 -1.66 8.46
N GLN A 547 11.82 -0.34 8.59
CA GLN A 547 11.21 0.43 9.67
C GLN A 547 9.71 0.11 9.80
N PRO A 548 9.18 0.00 11.03
CA PRO A 548 7.79 -0.39 11.26
C PRO A 548 6.80 0.65 10.75
N GLU A 549 5.66 0.19 10.27
CA GLU A 549 4.53 1.04 9.86
C GLU A 549 3.53 1.13 11.01
N LEU A 550 3.00 2.33 11.23
CA LEU A 550 1.89 2.58 12.15
C LEU A 550 0.63 1.89 11.64
N MET A 551 -0.01 1.09 12.49
CA MET A 551 -1.36 0.57 12.25
C MET A 551 -2.39 1.47 12.93
N ASP A 552 -2.31 1.64 14.23
CA ASP A 552 -3.27 2.46 14.99
C ASP A 552 -2.61 3.01 16.26
N SER A 553 -3.14 4.11 16.80
CA SER A 553 -2.69 4.72 18.04
C SER A 553 -3.85 5.32 18.81
N ILE A 554 -3.90 5.07 20.12
CA ILE A 554 -4.89 5.63 21.02
C ILE A 554 -4.23 6.21 22.27
N SER A 555 -4.78 7.31 22.77
CA SER A 555 -4.29 7.96 23.99
C SER A 555 -5.39 8.10 25.03
N TRP A 556 -5.01 7.97 26.29
CA TRP A 556 -5.82 8.32 27.46
C TRP A 556 -5.13 9.43 28.23
N GLY A 557 -5.88 10.48 28.62
CA GLY A 557 -5.29 11.70 29.15
C GLY A 557 -4.59 12.52 28.06
N VAL A 558 -3.98 13.64 28.46
CA VAL A 558 -3.12 14.45 27.58
C VAL A 558 -1.71 14.36 28.14
N PRO A 559 -0.76 13.74 27.43
CA PRO A 559 0.64 13.76 27.83
C PRO A 559 1.09 15.21 27.99
N ILE A 560 1.45 15.64 29.20
CA ILE A 560 2.05 16.96 29.43
C ILE A 560 3.55 16.81 29.24
N ILE A 561 3.95 16.68 27.98
CA ILE A 561 5.31 16.46 27.54
C ILE A 561 5.71 17.58 26.59
N ASP A 562 7.00 17.67 26.31
CA ASP A 562 7.65 18.52 25.32
C ASP A 562 8.16 17.51 24.27
N GLU A 563 7.29 17.09 23.35
CA GLU A 563 7.58 15.95 22.47
C GLU A 563 8.59 16.27 21.36
N ASP A 564 8.71 17.53 20.95
CA ASP A 564 9.70 17.99 19.97
C ASP A 564 11.00 18.58 20.57
N GLY A 565 11.02 18.83 21.89
CA GLY A 565 12.20 19.23 22.65
C GLY A 565 12.53 20.72 22.55
N ASP A 566 11.57 21.58 22.22
CA ASP A 566 11.77 23.02 22.08
C ASP A 566 11.69 23.81 23.41
N GLY A 567 11.26 23.14 24.47
CA GLY A 567 11.15 23.67 25.83
C GLY A 567 9.74 24.14 26.22
N TYR A 568 8.77 24.03 25.33
CA TYR A 568 7.35 24.20 25.58
C TYR A 568 6.69 22.82 25.72
N ILE A 569 5.59 22.78 26.47
CA ILE A 569 4.87 21.53 26.70
C ILE A 569 3.55 21.60 25.94
N SER A 570 3.02 20.44 25.57
CA SER A 570 1.75 20.25 24.86
C SER A 570 0.53 21.02 25.40
N LEU A 571 0.58 21.51 26.63
CA LEU A 571 -0.47 22.35 27.22
C LEU A 571 -0.48 23.78 26.66
N VAL A 572 0.68 24.29 26.26
CA VAL A 572 0.86 25.64 25.73
C VAL A 572 1.33 25.62 24.28
N ASP A 573 1.87 24.50 23.83
CA ASP A 573 2.27 24.26 22.46
C ASP A 573 1.08 23.81 21.60
N CYS A 574 0.80 24.57 20.54
CA CYS A 574 -0.25 24.28 19.57
C CYS A 574 0.10 23.12 18.65
N ASN A 575 1.38 22.76 18.52
CA ASN A 575 1.87 21.62 17.79
C ASN A 575 3.17 21.08 18.41
N ASP A 576 3.03 20.37 19.53
CA ASP A 576 4.11 19.75 20.34
C ASP A 576 4.96 18.67 19.60
N LEU A 577 4.70 18.47 18.30
CA LEU A 577 5.48 17.62 17.41
C LEU A 577 6.38 18.44 16.47
N ASN A 578 6.32 19.76 16.53
CA ASN A 578 7.04 20.68 15.66
C ASN A 578 7.75 21.75 16.48
N ALA A 579 9.05 21.59 16.70
CA ALA A 579 9.88 22.53 17.46
C ALA A 579 9.98 23.96 16.88
N ALA A 580 9.32 24.22 15.75
CA ALA A 580 9.15 25.56 15.18
C ALA A 580 7.80 26.21 15.57
N SER A 581 6.90 25.47 16.21
CA SER A 581 5.59 25.91 16.65
C SER A 581 5.57 25.97 18.17
N TYR A 582 5.55 27.16 18.76
CA TYR A 582 5.53 27.36 20.20
C TYR A 582 5.03 28.75 20.56
N PRO A 583 4.53 28.98 21.79
CA PRO A 583 4.12 30.29 22.26
C PRO A 583 5.12 31.42 21.96
N GLY A 584 4.75 32.28 21.02
CA GLY A 584 5.53 33.44 20.56
C GLY A 584 6.67 33.12 19.59
N ALA A 585 6.62 32.00 18.87
CA ALA A 585 7.50 31.73 17.74
C ALA A 585 7.31 32.77 16.62
N PRO A 586 8.29 32.96 15.72
CA PRO A 586 8.05 33.71 14.50
C PRO A 586 7.22 32.89 13.51
N GLU A 587 6.16 33.48 12.96
CA GLU A 587 5.39 32.88 11.85
C GLU A 587 6.26 32.62 10.61
N ILE A 588 5.99 31.49 9.97
CA ILE A 588 6.56 31.00 8.72
C ILE A 588 5.38 30.74 7.79
N GLN A 589 5.42 31.25 6.56
CA GLN A 589 4.31 31.13 5.60
C GLN A 589 4.09 29.68 5.13
N ASP A 590 3.53 28.83 5.99
CA ASP A 590 3.41 27.39 5.84
C ASP A 590 2.02 26.85 6.25
N CYS A 591 1.05 27.73 6.51
CA CYS A 591 -0.30 27.40 6.97
C CYS A 591 -0.36 26.72 8.35
N LEU A 592 0.69 26.82 9.17
CA LEU A 592 0.66 26.41 10.57
C LEU A 592 0.59 27.66 11.46
N ASP A 593 -0.12 27.55 12.58
CA ASP A 593 -0.04 28.51 13.67
C ASP A 593 1.30 28.23 14.37
N ASN A 594 2.36 28.98 14.02
CA ASN A 594 3.66 28.74 14.60
C ASN A 594 3.77 29.40 15.98
N ASP A 595 3.14 30.54 16.22
CA ASP A 595 3.29 31.28 17.47
C ASP A 595 2.26 30.91 18.56
N CYS A 596 1.31 30.03 18.23
CA CYS A 596 0.26 29.49 19.06
C CYS A 596 -0.69 30.55 19.62
N ASP A 597 -0.90 31.65 18.91
CA ASP A 597 -1.85 32.70 19.29
C ASP A 597 -3.27 32.47 18.75
N GLY A 598 -3.44 31.40 17.94
CA GLY A 598 -4.70 30.98 17.34
C GLY A 598 -4.96 31.56 15.95
N TRP A 599 -3.97 32.21 15.34
CA TRP A 599 -3.99 32.70 13.97
C TRP A 599 -2.89 31.99 13.16
N THR A 600 -2.97 32.06 11.82
CA THR A 600 -1.99 31.41 10.93
C THR A 600 -1.43 32.46 9.98
N ASP A 601 -0.10 32.55 9.87
CA ASP A 601 0.61 33.41 8.94
C ASP A 601 0.25 34.93 9.04
N GLU A 602 -0.30 35.38 10.17
CA GLU A 602 -0.84 36.74 10.35
C GLU A 602 0.23 37.82 10.47
N ASP A 603 1.47 37.44 10.76
CA ASP A 603 2.62 38.35 10.86
C ASP A 603 3.19 38.74 9.48
N PHE A 604 2.73 38.13 8.38
CA PHE A 604 3.11 38.49 7.01
C PHE A 604 2.30 39.69 6.50
N THR A 605 2.40 40.83 7.18
CA THR A 605 1.60 42.02 6.85
C THR A 605 2.23 42.91 5.78
N SER A 606 1.47 43.13 4.71
CA SER A 606 1.61 44.29 3.81
C SER A 606 0.27 45.01 3.74
N GLU A 607 0.24 46.33 3.98
CA GLU A 607 -1.01 47.13 3.92
C GLU A 607 -1.57 47.22 2.49
N THR A 608 -0.79 46.88 1.47
CA THR A 608 -1.16 47.03 0.05
C THR A 608 -1.08 45.74 -0.75
N GLU A 609 -0.43 44.70 -0.23
CA GLU A 609 -0.25 43.42 -0.91
C GLU A 609 -0.94 42.31 -0.14
N MET A 610 -1.83 41.58 -0.81
CA MET A 610 -2.63 40.50 -0.25
C MET A 610 -2.24 39.19 -0.91
N VAL A 611 -1.82 38.21 -0.12
CA VAL A 611 -1.35 36.91 -0.59
C VAL A 611 -2.38 35.85 -0.24
N TRP A 612 -2.78 35.05 -1.22
CA TRP A 612 -3.63 33.89 -0.99
C TRP A 612 -2.85 32.81 -0.23
N THR A 613 -3.38 32.35 0.89
CA THR A 613 -2.78 31.30 1.71
C THR A 613 -3.46 29.94 1.48
N GLY A 614 -4.79 29.92 1.32
CA GLY A 614 -5.55 28.70 1.06
C GLY A 614 -5.60 27.72 2.24
N CYS A 615 -5.37 28.21 3.47
CA CYS A 615 -5.23 27.37 4.67
C CYS A 615 -6.55 26.85 5.24
N GLN A 616 -7.73 27.32 4.81
CA GLN A 616 -9.03 26.84 5.32
C GLN A 616 -9.57 25.59 4.64
N GLU A 617 -8.77 24.93 3.81
CA GLU A 617 -9.24 23.83 2.97
C GLU A 617 -10.45 24.21 2.06
N THR A 618 -10.57 25.48 1.70
CA THR A 618 -11.62 25.99 0.80
C THR A 618 -11.02 26.79 -0.34
N ASP A 619 -11.68 26.78 -1.49
CA ASP A 619 -11.35 27.62 -2.64
C ASP A 619 -12.08 28.98 -2.64
N ASP A 620 -12.80 29.32 -1.57
CA ASP A 620 -13.64 30.53 -1.52
C ASP A 620 -12.79 31.80 -1.38
N TRP A 621 -12.76 32.61 -2.45
CA TRP A 621 -12.10 33.92 -2.46
C TRP A 621 -12.56 34.84 -1.32
N ASN A 622 -13.83 34.74 -0.93
CA ASN A 622 -14.47 35.64 0.03
C ASN A 622 -14.30 35.18 1.48
N ASP A 623 -13.64 34.04 1.73
CA ASP A 623 -13.25 33.68 3.08
C ASP A 623 -12.04 34.52 3.49
N PRO A 624 -12.18 35.45 4.47
CA PRO A 624 -11.06 36.25 4.94
C PRO A 624 -9.88 35.40 5.41
N LEU A 625 -10.12 34.20 5.93
CA LEU A 625 -9.09 33.30 6.48
C LEU A 625 -8.20 32.66 5.41
N ASN A 626 -8.54 32.78 4.12
CA ASN A 626 -7.68 32.36 3.01
C ASN A 626 -6.66 33.44 2.59
N TRP A 627 -6.51 34.51 3.39
CA TRP A 627 -5.64 35.65 3.10
C TRP A 627 -4.75 36.00 4.29
N ASN A 628 -3.49 36.35 4.01
CA ASN A 628 -2.43 36.68 4.99
C ASN A 628 -2.74 37.81 6.00
N ASN A 629 -3.87 38.51 5.88
CA ASN A 629 -4.30 39.56 6.82
C ASN A 629 -5.69 39.29 7.42
N ASN A 630 -6.25 38.09 7.23
CA ASN A 630 -7.63 37.77 7.58
C ASN A 630 -8.64 38.77 7.01
N LEU A 631 -8.40 39.23 5.78
CA LEU A 631 -9.19 40.24 5.08
C LEU A 631 -9.33 39.86 3.61
N VAL A 632 -10.54 39.93 3.08
CA VAL A 632 -10.77 39.75 1.64
C VAL A 632 -10.18 40.95 0.87
N PRO A 633 -9.41 40.74 -0.22
CA PRO A 633 -8.84 41.80 -1.02
C PRO A 633 -9.89 42.78 -1.56
N THR A 634 -9.50 44.04 -1.67
CA THR A 634 -10.37 45.14 -2.13
C THR A 634 -9.65 45.94 -3.23
N ALA A 635 -10.30 46.97 -3.77
CA ALA A 635 -9.80 47.76 -4.90
C ALA A 635 -8.47 48.50 -4.62
N SER A 636 -7.99 48.52 -3.37
CA SER A 636 -6.68 49.07 -2.99
C SER A 636 -5.56 48.03 -2.97
N HIS A 637 -5.86 46.74 -3.11
CA HIS A 637 -4.89 45.67 -2.87
C HIS A 637 -4.33 45.09 -4.18
N HIS A 638 -3.01 44.90 -4.19
CA HIS A 638 -2.29 44.06 -5.14
C HIS A 638 -2.38 42.61 -4.65
N VAL A 639 -2.97 41.74 -5.45
CA VAL A 639 -3.15 40.33 -5.07
C VAL A 639 -2.03 39.47 -5.63
N ILE A 640 -1.51 38.55 -4.82
CA ILE A 640 -0.59 37.50 -5.24
C ILE A 640 -1.24 36.15 -4.97
N ILE A 641 -1.32 35.33 -6.03
CA ILE A 641 -1.62 33.91 -5.92
C ILE A 641 -0.27 33.18 -6.03
N PRO A 642 0.26 32.66 -4.92
CA PRO A 642 1.62 32.12 -4.88
C PRO A 642 1.72 30.78 -5.62
N SER A 643 2.96 30.33 -5.82
CA SER A 643 3.23 28.97 -6.29
C SER A 643 2.74 27.97 -5.24
N SER A 644 1.69 27.19 -5.52
CA SER A 644 1.24 26.17 -4.57
C SER A 644 2.29 25.07 -4.47
N THR A 645 2.84 24.85 -3.28
CA THR A 645 3.39 23.54 -2.93
C THR A 645 2.23 22.67 -2.49
N LEU A 646 2.11 21.48 -3.09
CA LEU A 646 1.10 20.43 -2.83
C LEU A 646 0.45 20.52 -1.45
N GLY A 647 -0.85 20.84 -1.39
CA GLY A 647 -1.64 20.81 -0.15
C GLY A 647 -2.65 21.96 0.04
N THR A 648 -2.51 23.09 -0.66
CA THR A 648 -3.43 24.24 -0.50
C THR A 648 -4.50 24.31 -1.59
N PHE A 649 -5.70 24.73 -1.22
CA PHE A 649 -6.81 24.92 -2.15
C PHE A 649 -6.57 26.20 -2.97
N PHE A 650 -6.84 26.13 -4.28
CA PHE A 650 -6.63 27.25 -5.18
C PHE A 650 -7.81 28.24 -5.12
N PRO A 651 -7.59 29.54 -5.30
CA PRO A 651 -8.66 30.53 -5.27
C PRO A 651 -9.65 30.35 -6.44
N THR A 652 -10.94 30.30 -6.10
CA THR A 652 -12.08 30.39 -7.00
C THR A 652 -12.84 31.70 -6.75
N ILE A 653 -12.95 32.53 -7.79
CA ILE A 653 -13.78 33.73 -7.76
C ILE A 653 -15.23 33.34 -8.09
N ASP A 654 -16.08 33.32 -7.07
CA ASP A 654 -17.51 33.02 -7.10
C ASP A 654 -18.38 34.24 -6.69
N GLY A 655 -17.83 35.44 -6.86
CA GLY A 655 -18.46 36.72 -6.51
C GLY A 655 -18.12 37.86 -7.46
N ALA A 656 -18.46 39.08 -7.06
CA ALA A 656 -18.01 40.30 -7.73
C ALA A 656 -16.79 40.85 -6.96
N VAL A 657 -15.60 40.63 -7.53
CA VAL A 657 -14.32 41.02 -6.95
C VAL A 657 -13.82 42.30 -7.60
N HIS A 658 -13.39 43.26 -6.78
CA HIS A 658 -12.74 44.48 -7.23
C HIS A 658 -11.39 44.59 -6.54
N ILE A 659 -10.29 44.53 -7.30
CA ILE A 659 -8.92 44.63 -6.78
C ILE A 659 -8.07 45.56 -7.64
N HIS A 660 -6.86 45.90 -7.17
CA HIS A 660 -5.99 46.83 -7.87
C HIS A 660 -5.25 46.17 -9.03
N SER A 661 -4.51 45.10 -8.73
CA SER A 661 -3.84 44.23 -9.70
C SER A 661 -3.77 42.81 -9.16
N ILE A 662 -3.41 41.84 -10.00
CA ILE A 662 -3.18 40.46 -9.58
C ILE A 662 -1.98 39.84 -10.29
N LYS A 663 -1.18 39.10 -9.53
CA LYS A 663 -0.10 38.26 -10.01
C LYS A 663 -0.41 36.81 -9.66
N VAL A 664 -0.41 35.92 -10.65
CA VAL A 664 -0.49 34.47 -10.45
C VAL A 664 0.89 33.90 -10.71
N GLU A 665 1.58 33.46 -9.67
CA GLU A 665 2.96 32.98 -9.77
C GLU A 665 3.07 31.62 -10.48
N SER A 666 4.28 31.22 -10.83
CA SER A 666 4.54 29.92 -11.47
C SER A 666 3.95 28.78 -10.64
N SER A 667 3.24 27.85 -11.27
CA SER A 667 2.48 26.78 -10.61
C SER A 667 1.32 27.23 -9.70
N GLY A 668 1.02 28.53 -9.61
CA GLY A 668 -0.24 29.01 -9.04
C GLY A 668 -1.40 28.74 -9.98
N TYR A 669 -2.60 28.57 -9.43
CA TYR A 669 -3.83 28.35 -10.19
C TYR A 669 -4.93 29.32 -9.72
N LEU A 670 -5.70 29.88 -10.64
CA LEU A 670 -6.83 30.77 -10.35
C LEU A 670 -8.01 30.44 -11.25
N MET A 671 -9.19 30.20 -10.65
CA MET A 671 -10.44 30.03 -11.39
C MET A 671 -11.35 31.24 -11.23
N ILE A 672 -11.93 31.71 -12.34
CA ILE A 672 -13.03 32.68 -12.33
C ILE A 672 -14.30 31.95 -12.76
N ALA A 673 -15.22 31.71 -11.82
CA ALA A 673 -16.39 30.89 -12.05
C ALA A 673 -17.43 31.56 -12.97
N SER A 674 -18.23 30.73 -13.65
CA SER A 674 -19.28 31.21 -14.57
C SER A 674 -20.33 32.05 -13.83
N GLY A 675 -20.63 33.24 -14.36
CA GLY A 675 -21.60 34.18 -13.76
C GLY A 675 -20.98 35.19 -12.79
N HIS A 676 -19.68 35.08 -12.51
CA HIS A 676 -18.94 35.90 -11.56
C HIS A 676 -17.92 36.80 -12.28
N SER A 677 -17.36 37.77 -11.56
CA SER A 677 -16.50 38.77 -12.20
C SER A 677 -15.37 39.25 -11.31
N ILE A 678 -14.21 39.45 -11.92
CA ILE A 678 -13.09 40.20 -11.36
C ILE A 678 -12.86 41.48 -12.16
N GLU A 679 -12.77 42.60 -11.46
CA GLU A 679 -12.50 43.92 -12.02
C GLU A 679 -11.21 44.48 -11.42
N LEU A 680 -10.27 44.78 -12.32
CA LEU A 680 -8.95 45.31 -12.03
C LEU A 680 -8.95 46.81 -12.30
N ASN A 681 -8.93 47.58 -11.22
CA ASN A 681 -9.04 49.03 -11.24
C ASN A 681 -7.67 49.64 -10.94
N ASN A 682 -7.05 50.20 -11.99
CA ASN A 682 -6.06 51.26 -11.87
C ASN A 682 -4.64 50.77 -11.54
N SER A 683 -4.07 49.80 -12.28
CA SER A 683 -2.62 49.54 -12.15
C SER A 683 -1.88 50.83 -12.45
N THR A 684 -1.32 51.44 -11.39
CA THR A 684 -0.60 52.72 -11.42
C THR A 684 0.91 52.52 -11.33
N ASP A 685 1.36 51.27 -11.41
CA ASP A 685 2.76 50.91 -11.45
C ASP A 685 3.20 50.72 -12.92
N PRO A 686 4.15 51.52 -13.43
CA PRO A 686 4.63 51.37 -14.80
C PRO A 686 5.48 50.11 -15.01
N THR A 687 5.70 49.31 -13.96
CA THR A 687 6.51 48.09 -13.96
C THR A 687 5.68 46.81 -13.81
N ILE A 688 4.40 46.92 -13.44
CA ILE A 688 3.54 45.76 -13.12
C ILE A 688 2.27 45.77 -14.00
N PRO A 689 2.00 44.72 -14.79
CA PRO A 689 0.73 44.54 -15.51
C PRO A 689 -0.47 44.53 -14.55
N ALA A 690 -1.67 44.88 -15.04
CA ALA A 690 -2.86 44.77 -14.20
C ALA A 690 -3.19 43.30 -13.86
N PHE A 691 -2.94 42.39 -14.81
CA PHE A 691 -3.02 40.95 -14.62
C PHE A 691 -1.73 40.30 -15.13
N ASP A 692 -0.86 39.85 -14.21
CA ASP A 692 0.43 39.22 -14.54
C ASP A 692 0.38 37.70 -14.27
N ILE A 693 0.41 36.90 -15.32
CA ILE A 693 0.18 35.45 -15.25
C ILE A 693 1.49 34.71 -15.52
N HIS A 694 2.00 34.01 -14.51
CA HIS A 694 3.11 33.05 -14.59
C HIS A 694 2.63 31.60 -14.40
N GLY A 695 1.48 31.40 -13.75
CA GLY A 695 0.84 30.10 -13.53
C GLY A 695 -0.30 29.77 -14.50
N VAL A 696 -1.36 29.16 -13.99
CA VAL A 696 -2.55 28.73 -14.75
C VAL A 696 -3.77 29.57 -14.34
N VAL A 697 -4.49 30.10 -15.32
CA VAL A 697 -5.74 30.82 -15.10
C VAL A 697 -6.83 30.24 -15.99
N GLU A 698 -7.97 29.91 -15.38
CA GLU A 698 -9.18 29.47 -16.08
C GLU A 698 -10.31 30.48 -15.87
N ASN A 699 -10.71 31.15 -16.94
CA ASN A 699 -11.79 32.14 -16.91
C ASN A 699 -13.08 31.58 -17.53
N HIS A 700 -14.06 31.28 -16.69
CA HIS A 700 -15.44 30.96 -17.07
C HIS A 700 -16.39 32.15 -16.87
N GLY A 701 -15.99 33.16 -16.10
CA GLY A 701 -16.76 34.36 -15.76
C GLY A 701 -16.41 35.58 -16.59
N VAL A 702 -16.21 36.72 -15.92
CA VAL A 702 -15.87 38.01 -16.53
C VAL A 702 -14.61 38.60 -15.91
N VAL A 703 -13.59 38.85 -16.72
CA VAL A 703 -12.42 39.64 -16.34
C VAL A 703 -12.56 41.03 -16.96
N ARG A 704 -12.45 42.09 -16.16
CA ARG A 704 -12.41 43.48 -16.64
C ARG A 704 -11.13 44.16 -16.19
N ILE A 705 -10.35 44.65 -17.14
CA ILE A 705 -9.26 45.59 -16.89
C ILE A 705 -9.77 46.97 -17.29
N ASN A 706 -10.02 47.84 -16.33
CA ASN A 706 -10.56 49.17 -16.63
C ASN A 706 -9.47 50.19 -16.99
N HIS A 707 -8.29 50.04 -16.40
CA HIS A 707 -7.12 50.86 -16.69
C HIS A 707 -5.83 50.16 -16.24
N SER A 708 -4.79 50.21 -17.08
CA SER A 708 -3.43 49.81 -16.75
C SER A 708 -2.44 50.84 -17.27
N ILE A 709 -1.47 51.30 -16.47
CA ILE A 709 -0.35 52.08 -17.00
C ILE A 709 0.81 51.20 -17.50
N HIS A 710 0.57 49.89 -17.63
CA HIS A 710 1.40 48.92 -18.32
C HIS A 710 0.51 48.08 -19.28
N ASP A 711 0.69 46.76 -19.30
CA ASP A 711 -0.08 45.82 -20.10
C ASP A 711 -1.40 45.59 -19.36
N GLY A 712 -2.47 45.39 -20.12
CA GLY A 712 -3.73 44.97 -19.53
C GLY A 712 -3.56 43.58 -18.90
N ILE A 713 -3.11 42.62 -19.72
CA ILE A 713 -2.83 41.25 -19.33
C ILE A 713 -1.46 40.84 -19.87
N ARG A 714 -0.60 40.29 -19.03
CA ARG A 714 0.64 39.62 -19.44
C ARG A 714 0.57 38.14 -19.14
N ILE A 715 0.91 37.32 -20.12
CA ILE A 715 1.02 35.87 -20.01
C ILE A 715 2.48 35.51 -20.23
N ASN A 716 3.17 35.10 -19.16
CA ASN A 716 4.61 34.84 -19.17
C ASN A 716 4.93 33.46 -19.77
N PRO A 717 6.22 33.17 -20.08
CA PRO A 717 6.61 31.85 -20.57
C PRO A 717 6.16 30.74 -19.61
N SER A 718 5.69 29.61 -20.17
CA SER A 718 5.15 28.46 -19.43
C SER A 718 3.82 28.69 -18.71
N ALA A 719 3.30 29.92 -18.66
CA ALA A 719 1.98 30.21 -18.13
C ALA A 719 0.87 29.73 -19.09
N THR A 720 -0.31 29.44 -18.55
CA THR A 720 -1.50 29.09 -19.33
C THR A 720 -2.67 29.99 -18.95
N PHE A 721 -3.30 30.60 -19.96
CA PHE A 721 -4.54 31.36 -19.77
C PHE A 721 -5.62 30.84 -20.71
N THR A 722 -6.65 30.23 -20.13
CA THR A 722 -7.78 29.64 -20.84
C THR A 722 -9.03 30.49 -20.61
N ILE A 723 -9.69 30.89 -21.70
CA ILE A 723 -10.85 31.78 -21.66
C ILE A 723 -12.05 31.08 -22.30
N LEU A 724 -13.04 30.76 -21.46
CA LEU A 724 -14.38 30.31 -21.85
C LEU A 724 -15.44 31.39 -21.60
N GLY A 725 -15.14 32.34 -20.70
CA GLY A 725 -15.96 33.49 -20.33
C GLY A 725 -15.67 34.75 -21.18
N SER A 726 -15.78 35.93 -20.56
CA SER A 726 -15.49 37.21 -21.21
C SER A 726 -14.28 37.92 -20.59
N VAL A 727 -13.47 38.57 -21.42
CA VAL A 727 -12.38 39.44 -21.01
C VAL A 727 -12.58 40.81 -21.68
N TYR A 728 -12.58 41.87 -20.89
CA TYR A 728 -12.63 43.25 -21.36
C TYR A 728 -11.35 43.95 -20.93
N VAL A 729 -10.63 44.56 -21.87
CA VAL A 729 -9.43 45.34 -21.59
C VAL A 729 -9.60 46.74 -22.14
N ASP A 730 -9.74 47.71 -21.24
CA ASP A 730 -9.91 49.12 -21.54
C ASP A 730 -8.67 49.91 -21.06
N SER A 731 -8.25 50.90 -21.84
CA SER A 731 -7.23 51.92 -21.47
C SER A 731 -5.92 51.37 -20.88
N TYR A 732 -4.96 51.02 -21.74
CA TYR A 732 -3.61 50.55 -21.40
C TYR A 732 -2.53 51.42 -22.06
N THR A 733 -1.24 51.25 -21.72
CA THR A 733 -0.14 52.05 -22.30
C THR A 733 0.83 51.26 -23.19
N ASN A 734 0.89 49.93 -23.04
CA ASN A 734 1.78 49.06 -23.80
C ASN A 734 0.99 48.11 -24.70
N TYR A 735 0.55 46.97 -24.16
CA TYR A 735 -0.29 46.02 -24.86
C TYR A 735 -1.61 45.75 -24.12
N GLY A 736 -2.70 45.58 -24.88
CA GLY A 736 -3.94 45.08 -24.28
C GLY A 736 -3.72 43.69 -23.72
N ILE A 737 -3.07 42.82 -24.51
CA ILE A 737 -2.56 41.51 -24.08
C ILE A 737 -1.13 41.31 -24.61
N GLU A 738 -0.18 41.08 -23.71
CA GLU A 738 1.17 40.61 -24.03
C GLU A 738 1.28 39.11 -23.72
N ASN A 739 1.48 38.28 -24.74
CA ASN A 739 1.49 36.82 -24.61
C ASN A 739 2.84 36.19 -25.00
N TRP A 740 3.52 35.60 -24.03
CA TRP A 740 4.72 34.78 -24.16
C TRP A 740 4.49 33.31 -23.74
N GLY A 741 3.28 32.93 -23.34
CA GLY A 741 2.92 31.59 -22.87
C GLY A 741 1.90 30.88 -23.76
N ASN A 742 1.04 30.07 -23.14
CA ASN A 742 -0.06 29.35 -23.77
C ASN A 742 -1.37 30.12 -23.59
N PHE A 743 -1.93 30.61 -24.69
CA PHE A 743 -3.18 31.37 -24.66
C PHE A 743 -4.25 30.67 -25.49
N GLN A 744 -5.39 30.40 -24.84
CA GLN A 744 -6.50 29.68 -25.43
C GLN A 744 -7.80 30.46 -25.23
N LEU A 745 -8.35 30.99 -26.31
CA LEU A 745 -9.70 31.55 -26.34
C LEU A 745 -10.66 30.53 -26.94
N ILE A 746 -11.49 29.89 -26.10
CA ILE A 746 -12.36 28.78 -26.50
C ILE A 746 -13.79 29.30 -26.65
N SER A 747 -14.51 28.92 -27.72
CA SER A 747 -15.92 29.27 -27.91
C SER A 747 -16.78 28.77 -26.73
N PRO A 748 -17.68 29.60 -26.15
CA PRO A 748 -18.20 30.87 -26.67
C PRO A 748 -17.43 32.12 -26.21
N GLY A 749 -16.25 31.96 -25.64
CA GLY A 749 -15.48 33.02 -25.00
C GLY A 749 -15.30 34.27 -25.86
N LEU A 750 -15.28 35.43 -25.19
CA LEU A 750 -15.17 36.75 -25.80
C LEU A 750 -13.98 37.50 -25.22
N ILE A 751 -13.21 38.14 -26.09
CA ILE A 751 -12.26 39.18 -25.71
C ILE A 751 -12.66 40.46 -26.41
N GLU A 752 -12.76 41.55 -25.66
CA GLU A 752 -13.00 42.89 -26.19
C GLU A 752 -11.90 43.83 -25.67
N ILE A 753 -11.10 44.38 -26.59
CA ILE A 753 -10.04 45.33 -26.28
C ILE A 753 -10.45 46.69 -26.83
N THR A 754 -10.57 47.69 -25.96
CA THR A 754 -10.85 49.08 -26.32
C THR A 754 -9.59 49.91 -26.10
N ASP A 755 -9.00 50.40 -27.20
CA ASP A 755 -7.84 51.28 -27.14
C ASP A 755 -8.26 52.75 -27.34
N GLN A 756 -7.66 53.67 -26.58
CA GLN A 756 -7.81 55.12 -26.78
C GLN A 756 -6.52 55.81 -27.26
N SER A 757 -5.43 55.04 -27.45
CA SER A 757 -4.13 55.46 -27.98
C SER A 757 -3.81 54.74 -29.31
N ASP A 758 -2.60 54.96 -29.87
CA ASP A 758 -2.09 54.22 -31.05
C ASP A 758 -1.30 52.96 -30.60
N ASP A 759 -1.72 52.35 -29.48
CA ASP A 759 -0.98 51.25 -28.86
C ASP A 759 -1.34 49.91 -29.51
N SER A 760 -0.61 48.85 -29.13
CA SER A 760 -0.73 47.54 -29.78
C SER A 760 -1.73 46.65 -29.02
N PHE A 761 -2.77 46.17 -29.69
CA PHE A 761 -3.83 45.40 -29.05
C PHE A 761 -3.35 44.07 -28.46
N ILE A 762 -2.65 43.25 -29.26
CA ILE A 762 -2.11 41.96 -28.83
C ILE A 762 -0.69 41.83 -29.38
N ASN A 763 0.27 41.55 -28.49
CA ASN A 763 1.61 41.11 -28.86
C ASN A 763 1.77 39.65 -28.48
N HIS A 764 2.14 38.80 -29.45
CA HIS A 764 2.31 37.36 -29.21
C HIS A 764 3.71 36.91 -29.63
N SER A 765 4.43 36.30 -28.69
CA SER A 765 5.71 35.62 -28.89
C SER A 765 5.77 34.27 -28.14
N GLY A 766 4.61 33.75 -27.72
CA GLY A 766 4.47 32.50 -26.96
C GLY A 766 4.42 31.24 -27.82
N SER A 767 4.32 30.08 -27.16
CA SER A 767 4.30 28.76 -27.80
C SER A 767 2.96 28.42 -28.47
N VAL A 768 1.84 28.91 -27.91
CA VAL A 768 0.48 28.59 -28.37
C VAL A 768 -0.40 29.83 -28.36
N LEU A 769 -1.10 30.05 -29.48
CA LEU A 769 -2.19 31.00 -29.64
C LEU A 769 -3.35 30.27 -30.34
N ASP A 770 -4.36 29.88 -29.56
CA ASP A 770 -5.60 29.28 -30.07
C ASP A 770 -6.77 30.24 -29.90
N ILE A 771 -7.46 30.57 -30.99
CA ILE A 771 -8.58 31.52 -31.02
C ILE A 771 -9.79 30.81 -31.63
N GLY A 772 -10.44 29.98 -30.82
CA GLY A 772 -11.74 29.36 -31.12
C GLY A 772 -12.95 30.23 -30.78
N GLY A 773 -12.81 31.27 -29.94
CA GLY A 773 -13.87 32.21 -29.54
C GLY A 773 -13.92 33.51 -30.36
N THR A 774 -14.55 34.55 -29.81
CA THR A 774 -14.70 35.86 -30.47
C THR A 774 -13.68 36.86 -29.94
N LEU A 775 -12.87 37.44 -30.82
CA LEU A 775 -12.02 38.59 -30.51
C LEU A 775 -12.59 39.86 -31.16
N ARG A 776 -12.86 40.89 -30.35
CA ARG A 776 -13.29 42.22 -30.78
C ARG A 776 -12.26 43.26 -30.40
N ILE A 777 -11.96 44.13 -31.35
CA ILE A 777 -11.03 45.25 -31.17
C ILE A 777 -11.79 46.51 -31.53
N ASN A 778 -11.96 47.39 -30.54
CA ASN A 778 -12.57 48.70 -30.71
C ASN A 778 -11.45 49.75 -30.67
N LYS A 779 -11.33 50.53 -31.74
CA LYS A 779 -10.41 51.67 -31.86
C LYS A 779 -11.19 52.97 -31.98
#